data_AF-A0AA35S1A6-F1
#
_entry.id   AF-A0AA35S1A6-F1
#
_cell.length_a   1.000
_cell.length_b   1.000
_cell.length_c   1.000
_cell.angle_alpha   90.00
_cell.angle_beta   90.00
_cell.angle_gamma   90.00
#
_symmetry.space_group_name_H-M   'P 1'
#
loop_
_entity.id
_entity.type
_entity.pdbx_description
1 polymer ?
#
loop_
_entity_poly.entity_id
_entity_poly.type
_entity_poly.pdbx_seq_one_letter_code
_entity_poly.pdbx_strand_id
1 'polypeptide(L)'
;MAAEGLLSEYPELRPFVLSNVREVGNKIGAGAYGTVEEVAVPGAICAAKKIHDFFHDPRQVPSGAIRRATAKFVRECQLMSTLRHPNIVQFLGLCFLPGSRLPALVMERMLTSLHDLLDPETDPPPPPDAPKPFFPLSLMCSILHNVGCGLAYLHERSPPVIHRDLSARNVLLNSGMVAKIADLGVARIVPRMRAAATMTKGPGAIIYMPPEAMEDKPEGEEKNDTQEEESKAKYDASIDIFSFGVVAIFTLCQTFPDKLLAPNYREHGRLLGRTELERREKYMRMIYRQLREKHPLLQMIEGCLDFPEDRPSIREVLRLLEEARAEVRDGQTDMNKLELLRALQTQPRNQSLERDLQSRVQELQRQLLSRNQENADFQSSVQELHSSNQAKDRDLAATQQQLRMNEEQLARQNVELIRVEETIRREQQQLRQKEEELQSSEREKQTIRQQLTRKETELAETQQHLRQKEEQLRSSEARVADFRKQIDSETRKTELTVQCHQKKTAPCNMRRGCATTDGRFAYFTPWLSASVYRYKRKTDKWKELPSCHYQDSGLVIIDKELTAVGGYDQFRTNKLLTLRQGKWIEEYPPMKSARSSPAVVCTSDGEYLIVIGGYVGGGRWTSVVELFQVKSRSWYKLTDLPIRLEFPSATLCGLFSACDRRR
;
A
#
# COMPACT_ATOMS: atom_id res chain seq x y z
N MET A 1 -15.38 -0.80 10.52
CA MET A 1 -14.55 -2.03 10.65
C MET A 1 -15.30 -3.20 11.29
N ALA A 2 -15.95 -3.04 12.46
CA ALA A 2 -16.68 -4.15 13.10
C ALA A 2 -17.87 -4.69 12.27
N ALA A 3 -18.68 -3.81 11.66
CA ALA A 3 -19.83 -4.21 10.83
C ALA A 3 -19.43 -5.05 9.60
N GLU A 4 -18.39 -4.63 8.87
CA GLU A 4 -17.90 -5.35 7.69
C GLU A 4 -17.32 -6.74 8.03
N GLY A 5 -16.70 -6.89 9.19
CA GLY A 5 -16.21 -8.19 9.67
C GLY A 5 -17.35 -9.20 9.86
N LEU A 6 -18.41 -8.81 10.58
CA LEU A 6 -19.56 -9.68 10.83
C LEU A 6 -20.37 -9.96 9.54
N LEU A 7 -20.53 -8.95 8.68
CA LEU A 7 -21.24 -9.10 7.39
C LEU A 7 -20.44 -9.87 6.33
N SER A 8 -19.13 -10.07 6.56
CA SER A 8 -18.31 -11.00 5.77
C SER A 8 -18.46 -12.44 6.25
N GLU A 9 -18.66 -12.66 7.55
CA GLU A 9 -18.87 -13.99 8.13
C GLU A 9 -20.31 -14.48 7.94
N TYR A 10 -21.29 -13.58 7.98
CA TYR A 10 -22.73 -13.85 7.84
C TYR A 10 -23.35 -12.94 6.76
N PRO A 11 -23.09 -13.19 5.47
CA PRO A 11 -23.59 -12.36 4.36
C PRO A 11 -25.12 -12.30 4.28
N GLU A 12 -25.82 -13.30 4.79
CA GLU A 12 -27.28 -13.38 4.86
C GLU A 12 -27.94 -12.31 5.74
N LEU A 13 -27.17 -11.58 6.56
CA LEU A 13 -27.68 -10.44 7.32
C LEU A 13 -27.76 -9.16 6.51
N ARG A 14 -26.99 -9.05 5.41
CA ARG A 14 -26.90 -7.83 4.57
C ARG A 14 -28.27 -7.32 4.11
N PRO A 15 -29.23 -8.16 3.67
CA PRO A 15 -30.55 -7.68 3.24
C PRO A 15 -31.36 -6.98 4.34
N PHE A 16 -31.05 -7.25 5.61
CA PHE A 16 -31.77 -6.66 6.74
C PHE A 16 -31.10 -5.37 7.25
N VAL A 17 -29.89 -5.04 6.81
CA VAL A 17 -29.16 -3.87 7.32
C VAL A 17 -29.78 -2.58 6.77
N LEU A 18 -30.27 -1.74 7.69
CA LEU A 18 -30.81 -0.43 7.37
C LEU A 18 -29.68 0.59 7.23
N SER A 19 -29.70 1.33 6.12
CA SER A 19 -28.84 2.49 5.91
C SER A 19 -29.40 3.74 6.60
N ASN A 20 -28.53 4.67 7.00
CA ASN A 20 -28.90 5.99 7.51
C ASN A 20 -29.69 6.00 8.84
N VAL A 21 -29.50 4.98 9.69
CA VAL A 21 -30.04 4.97 11.05
C VAL A 21 -29.22 5.91 11.94
N ARG A 22 -29.89 6.81 12.68
CA ARG A 22 -29.26 7.74 13.62
C ARG A 22 -29.75 7.49 15.03
N GLU A 23 -28.84 7.46 16.01
CA GLU A 23 -29.24 7.43 17.43
C GLU A 23 -29.88 8.76 17.80
N VAL A 24 -31.03 8.71 18.47
CA VAL A 24 -31.72 9.89 19.01
C VAL A 24 -31.29 10.14 20.47
N GLY A 25 -30.74 9.12 21.14
CA GLY A 25 -30.14 9.23 22.47
C GLY A 25 -31.09 8.97 23.64
N ASN A 26 -32.38 8.71 23.37
CA ASN A 26 -33.34 8.37 24.42
C ASN A 26 -33.32 6.86 24.69
N LYS A 27 -32.93 6.48 25.91
CA LYS A 27 -33.09 5.10 26.39
C LYS A 27 -34.56 4.87 26.74
N ILE A 28 -35.23 3.99 26.00
CA ILE A 28 -36.66 3.69 26.17
C ILE A 28 -36.90 2.44 27.03
N GLY A 29 -35.89 1.59 27.21
CA GLY A 29 -36.01 0.42 28.08
C GLY A 29 -34.67 -0.22 28.43
N ALA A 30 -34.66 -1.02 29.49
CA ALA A 30 -33.59 -1.93 29.84
C ALA A 30 -34.21 -3.26 30.31
N GLY A 31 -33.68 -4.37 29.82
CA GLY A 31 -34.10 -5.70 30.23
C GLY A 31 -32.90 -6.63 30.37
N ALA A 32 -33.17 -7.88 30.75
CA ALA A 32 -32.13 -8.90 30.95
C ALA A 32 -31.26 -9.15 29.69
N TYR A 33 -31.82 -8.90 28.51
CA TYR A 33 -31.20 -9.19 27.23
C TYR A 33 -30.52 -7.99 26.58
N GLY A 34 -30.71 -6.77 27.10
CA GLY A 34 -30.22 -5.58 26.43
C GLY A 34 -30.81 -4.26 26.87
N THR A 35 -30.32 -3.19 26.23
CA THR A 35 -30.95 -1.86 26.28
C THR A 35 -31.74 -1.60 25.01
N VAL A 36 -32.86 -0.89 25.15
CA VAL A 36 -33.65 -0.45 24.01
C VAL A 36 -33.53 1.06 23.94
N GLU A 37 -33.16 1.56 22.76
CA GLU A 37 -32.93 2.98 22.50
C GLU A 37 -33.77 3.46 21.32
N GLU A 38 -34.11 4.74 21.33
CA GLU A 38 -34.83 5.38 20.24
C GLU A 38 -33.85 5.70 19.10
N VAL A 39 -34.21 5.29 17.89
CA VAL A 39 -33.44 5.53 16.66
C VAL A 39 -34.32 6.16 15.60
N ALA A 40 -33.73 7.05 14.81
CA ALA A 40 -34.36 7.63 13.63
C ALA A 40 -33.96 6.83 12.40
N VAL A 41 -34.95 6.27 11.71
CA VAL A 41 -34.81 5.76 10.34
C VAL A 41 -35.45 6.78 9.39
N PRO A 42 -35.11 6.79 8.09
CA PRO A 42 -35.72 7.72 7.15
C PRO A 42 -37.26 7.68 7.21
N GLY A 43 -37.88 8.78 7.65
CA GLY A 43 -39.34 8.92 7.74
C GLY A 43 -40.02 8.37 8.99
N ALA A 44 -39.29 7.75 9.94
CA ALA A 44 -39.90 7.21 11.15
C ALA A 44 -38.97 7.18 12.38
N ILE A 45 -39.58 7.24 13.56
CA ILE A 45 -38.89 6.98 14.83
C ILE A 45 -39.18 5.55 15.26
N CYS A 46 -38.12 4.81 15.57
CA CYS A 46 -38.12 3.38 15.79
C CYS A 46 -37.43 3.03 17.12
N ALA A 47 -37.59 1.78 17.55
CA ALA A 47 -36.90 1.22 18.69
C ALA A 47 -35.74 0.33 18.21
N ALA A 48 -34.52 0.56 18.69
CA ALA A 48 -33.39 -0.32 18.47
C ALA A 48 -33.04 -1.06 19.76
N LYS A 49 -33.17 -2.39 19.74
CA LYS A 49 -32.77 -3.26 20.85
C LYS A 49 -31.31 -3.66 20.67
N LYS A 50 -30.43 -3.11 21.51
CA LYS A 50 -29.03 -3.52 21.65
C LYS A 50 -28.99 -4.80 22.47
N ILE A 51 -28.49 -5.89 21.90
CA ILE A 51 -28.28 -7.13 22.65
C ILE A 51 -27.00 -6.99 23.46
N HIS A 52 -27.02 -7.30 24.77
CA HIS A 52 -25.85 -7.13 25.64
C HIS A 52 -24.60 -7.81 25.07
N ASP A 53 -23.45 -7.14 25.16
CA ASP A 53 -22.11 -7.59 24.69
C ASP A 53 -21.58 -8.86 25.37
N PHE A 54 -22.42 -9.62 26.08
CA PHE A 54 -22.05 -10.86 26.78
C PHE A 54 -21.45 -11.93 25.85
N PHE A 55 -21.70 -11.83 24.55
CA PHE A 55 -21.08 -12.70 23.54
C PHE A 55 -19.58 -12.46 23.34
N HIS A 56 -18.98 -11.45 23.99
CA HIS A 56 -17.64 -10.98 23.63
C HIS A 56 -16.69 -10.66 24.78
N ASP A 57 -16.85 -11.20 26.00
CA ASP A 57 -15.66 -11.35 26.84
C ASP A 57 -14.82 -12.52 26.28
N PRO A 58 -13.69 -12.26 25.57
CA PRO A 58 -12.89 -13.30 24.97
C PRO A 58 -12.25 -14.21 26.03
N ARG A 59 -12.29 -13.78 27.30
CA ARG A 59 -11.78 -14.53 28.46
C ARG A 59 -12.78 -15.54 29.02
N GLN A 60 -14.06 -15.49 28.62
CA GLN A 60 -15.12 -16.31 29.23
C GLN A 60 -15.86 -17.25 28.26
N VAL A 61 -15.79 -17.04 26.94
CA VAL A 61 -16.60 -17.81 25.98
C VAL A 61 -15.73 -18.44 24.87
N PRO A 62 -15.68 -19.78 24.74
CA PRO A 62 -14.96 -20.45 23.65
C PRO A 62 -15.47 -20.02 22.27
N SER A 63 -14.57 -19.83 21.30
CA SER A 63 -14.88 -19.32 19.95
C SER A 63 -16.01 -20.06 19.22
N GLY A 64 -16.18 -21.37 19.48
CA GLY A 64 -17.28 -22.17 18.91
C GLY A 64 -18.68 -21.81 19.45
N ALA A 65 -18.78 -21.30 20.68
CA ALA A 65 -20.06 -20.89 21.28
C ALA A 65 -20.56 -19.55 20.70
N ILE A 66 -19.64 -18.62 20.40
CA ILE A 66 -19.95 -17.34 19.74
C ILE A 66 -20.50 -17.58 18.33
N ARG A 67 -19.87 -18.47 17.56
CA ARG A 67 -20.33 -18.86 16.22
C ARG A 67 -21.74 -19.46 16.23
N ARG A 68 -22.02 -20.34 17.20
CA ARG A 68 -23.37 -20.94 17.37
C ARG A 68 -24.43 -19.92 17.78
N ALA A 69 -24.09 -18.99 18.68
CA ALA A 69 -25.01 -17.93 19.09
C ALA A 69 -25.34 -16.98 17.93
N THR A 70 -24.34 -16.61 17.14
CA THR A 70 -24.51 -15.74 15.96
C THR A 70 -25.36 -16.42 14.90
N ALA A 71 -25.12 -17.71 14.59
CA ALA A 71 -25.96 -18.47 13.67
C ALA A 71 -27.43 -18.60 14.14
N LYS A 72 -27.69 -18.64 15.45
CA LYS A 72 -29.05 -18.60 16.01
C LYS A 72 -29.69 -17.22 15.85
N PHE A 73 -28.94 -16.15 16.12
CA PHE A 73 -29.38 -14.76 15.90
C PHE A 73 -29.78 -14.52 14.44
N VAL A 74 -28.99 -15.02 13.47
CA VAL A 74 -29.31 -14.94 12.04
C VAL A 74 -30.65 -15.60 11.73
N ARG A 75 -30.88 -16.84 12.18
CA ARG A 75 -32.14 -17.57 11.96
C ARG A 75 -33.34 -16.84 12.55
N GLU A 76 -33.17 -16.19 13.71
CA GLU A 76 -34.23 -15.41 14.32
C GLU A 76 -34.51 -14.11 13.57
N CYS A 77 -33.49 -13.41 13.07
CA CYS A 77 -33.68 -12.25 12.18
C CYS A 77 -34.48 -12.66 10.93
N GLN A 78 -34.12 -13.79 10.33
CA GLN A 78 -34.88 -14.36 9.21
C GLN A 78 -36.32 -14.65 9.60
N LEU A 79 -36.57 -15.33 10.73
CA LEU A 79 -37.93 -15.61 11.19
C LEU A 79 -38.72 -14.31 11.38
N MET A 80 -38.22 -13.36 12.17
CA MET A 80 -38.89 -12.08 12.43
C MET A 80 -39.15 -11.29 11.15
N SER A 81 -38.24 -11.37 10.16
CA SER A 81 -38.44 -10.73 8.86
C SER A 81 -39.67 -11.26 8.11
N THR A 82 -40.07 -12.52 8.36
CA THR A 82 -41.27 -13.14 7.77
C THR A 82 -42.56 -12.87 8.55
N LEU A 83 -42.49 -12.25 9.74
CA LEU A 83 -43.66 -12.00 10.57
C LEU A 83 -44.27 -10.65 10.20
N ARG A 84 -45.54 -10.66 9.80
CA ARG A 84 -46.33 -9.47 9.44
C ARG A 84 -47.75 -9.66 9.98
N HIS A 85 -48.04 -9.02 11.11
CA HIS A 85 -49.36 -9.11 11.74
C HIS A 85 -49.62 -7.87 12.61
N PRO A 86 -50.84 -7.30 12.65
CA PRO A 86 -51.15 -6.10 13.43
C PRO A 86 -50.92 -6.26 14.94
N ASN A 87 -50.88 -7.49 15.45
CA ASN A 87 -50.63 -7.80 16.87
C ASN A 87 -49.26 -8.45 17.15
N ILE A 88 -48.31 -8.33 16.23
CA ILE A 88 -46.91 -8.70 16.43
C ILE A 88 -46.06 -7.45 16.19
N VAL A 89 -45.09 -7.17 17.05
CA VAL A 89 -44.19 -6.02 16.88
C VAL A 89 -43.38 -6.19 15.61
N GLN A 90 -43.44 -5.16 14.76
CA GLN A 90 -42.87 -5.17 13.44
C GLN A 90 -41.36 -5.01 13.48
N PHE A 91 -40.64 -6.06 13.08
CA PHE A 91 -39.22 -5.98 12.76
C PHE A 91 -39.02 -5.21 11.45
N LEU A 92 -38.13 -4.23 11.46
CA LEU A 92 -37.81 -3.37 10.32
C LEU A 92 -36.46 -3.70 9.70
N GLY A 93 -35.50 -4.12 10.52
CA GLY A 93 -34.16 -4.47 10.05
C GLY A 93 -33.12 -4.39 11.16
N LEU A 94 -31.87 -4.30 10.76
CA LEU A 94 -30.70 -4.27 11.63
C LEU A 94 -29.97 -2.94 11.48
N CYS A 95 -29.37 -2.45 12.55
CA CYS A 95 -28.42 -1.34 12.47
C CYS A 95 -27.18 -1.63 13.31
N PHE A 96 -26.05 -1.04 12.91
CA PHE A 96 -24.81 -1.11 13.67
C PHE A 96 -24.62 0.22 14.38
N LEU A 97 -24.94 0.23 15.67
CA LEU A 97 -24.85 1.43 16.49
C LEU A 97 -23.39 1.71 16.87
N PRO A 98 -22.97 2.99 16.94
CA PRO A 98 -21.59 3.36 17.27
C PRO A 98 -21.12 2.71 18.58
N GLY A 99 -19.93 2.11 18.57
CA GLY A 99 -19.37 1.44 19.74
C GLY A 99 -19.95 0.04 20.04
N SER A 100 -21.03 -0.38 19.38
CA SER A 100 -21.56 -1.74 19.50
C SER A 100 -20.86 -2.69 18.53
N ARG A 101 -20.51 -3.89 19.00
CA ARG A 101 -19.90 -4.94 18.17
C ARG A 101 -20.93 -5.83 17.49
N LEU A 102 -22.17 -5.85 18.00
CA LEU A 102 -23.28 -6.63 17.47
C LEU A 102 -24.34 -5.70 16.83
N PRO A 103 -25.07 -6.18 15.82
CA PRO A 103 -26.17 -5.43 15.25
C PRO A 103 -27.32 -5.32 16.27
N ALA A 104 -27.95 -4.15 16.32
CA ALA A 104 -29.18 -3.93 17.06
C ALA A 104 -30.40 -4.28 16.20
N LEU A 105 -31.45 -4.83 16.82
CA LEU A 105 -32.72 -5.12 16.17
C LEU A 105 -33.55 -3.85 16.11
N VAL A 106 -33.85 -3.36 14.90
CA VAL A 106 -34.71 -2.19 14.67
C VAL A 106 -36.15 -2.65 14.50
N MET A 107 -37.04 -2.10 15.31
CA MET A 107 -38.46 -2.43 15.38
C MET A 107 -39.31 -1.16 15.38
N GLU A 108 -40.60 -1.29 15.09
CA GLU A 108 -41.54 -0.19 15.31
C GLU A 108 -41.50 0.29 16.77
N ARG A 109 -41.66 1.60 16.97
CA ARG A 109 -41.69 2.16 18.31
C ARG A 109 -43.06 1.97 18.93
N MET A 110 -43.08 1.40 20.13
CA MET A 110 -44.28 1.22 20.95
C MET A 110 -44.32 2.28 22.05
N LEU A 111 -45.52 2.60 22.55
CA LEU A 111 -45.73 3.64 23.56
C LEU A 111 -45.30 3.16 24.95
N THR A 112 -45.71 1.95 25.35
CA THR A 112 -45.43 1.37 26.67
C THR A 112 -45.61 -0.15 26.64
N SER A 113 -45.18 -0.85 27.69
CA SER A 113 -45.54 -2.25 27.93
C SER A 113 -46.87 -2.35 28.68
N LEU A 114 -47.57 -3.48 28.58
CA LEU A 114 -48.80 -3.74 29.33
C LEU A 114 -48.52 -3.74 30.84
N HIS A 115 -47.35 -4.24 31.23
CA HIS A 115 -46.86 -4.15 32.61
C HIS A 115 -46.81 -2.69 33.09
N ASP A 116 -46.06 -1.84 32.38
CA ASP A 116 -45.85 -0.45 32.81
C ASP A 116 -47.11 0.41 32.68
N LEU A 117 -48.07 0.00 31.84
CA LEU A 117 -49.38 0.62 31.76
C LEU A 117 -50.23 0.38 33.01
N LEU A 118 -50.30 -0.87 33.47
CA LEU A 118 -51.23 -1.29 34.54
C LEU A 118 -50.60 -1.22 35.93
N ASP A 119 -49.31 -1.52 36.05
CA ASP A 119 -48.57 -1.57 37.31
C ASP A 119 -47.20 -0.89 37.16
N PRO A 120 -47.18 0.44 36.97
CA PRO A 120 -45.94 1.17 36.78
C PRO A 120 -45.08 1.07 38.04
N GLU A 121 -43.86 0.55 37.89
CA GLU A 121 -42.82 0.67 38.92
C GLU A 121 -42.43 2.14 39.06
N THR A 122 -42.98 2.82 40.06
CA THR A 122 -42.53 4.16 40.45
C THR A 122 -41.60 4.04 41.65
N ASP A 123 -40.53 4.83 41.65
CA ASP A 123 -39.65 5.01 42.80
C ASP A 123 -39.67 6.50 43.20
N PRO A 124 -40.18 6.85 44.39
CA PRO A 124 -40.80 5.96 45.38
C PRO A 124 -42.14 5.35 44.87
N PRO A 125 -42.54 4.18 45.42
CA PRO A 125 -43.84 3.60 45.11
C PRO A 125 -44.97 4.58 45.47
N PRO A 126 -46.13 4.54 44.78
CA PRO A 126 -47.22 5.44 45.09
C PRO A 126 -47.67 5.22 46.54
N PRO A 127 -48.17 6.27 47.22
CA PRO A 127 -48.86 6.10 48.50
C PRO A 127 -49.90 4.96 48.39
N PRO A 128 -50.11 4.15 49.44
CA PRO A 128 -51.08 3.05 49.43
C PRO A 128 -52.49 3.47 49.00
N ASP A 129 -52.83 4.74 49.24
CA ASP A 129 -54.15 5.33 48.99
C ASP A 129 -54.22 6.13 47.68
N ALA A 130 -53.13 6.12 46.88
CA ALA A 130 -53.13 6.79 45.59
C ALA A 130 -54.17 6.13 44.66
N PRO A 131 -55.05 6.91 44.00
CA PRO A 131 -56.03 6.33 43.08
C PRO A 131 -55.29 5.65 41.92
N LYS A 132 -55.41 4.32 41.84
CA LYS A 132 -54.92 3.59 40.67
C LYS A 132 -55.75 3.99 39.46
N PRO A 133 -55.12 4.20 38.29
CA PRO A 133 -55.87 4.45 37.07
C PRO A 133 -56.79 3.26 36.79
N PHE A 134 -58.10 3.50 36.74
CA PHE A 134 -59.08 2.48 36.42
C PHE A 134 -59.13 2.27 34.91
N PHE A 135 -58.74 1.09 34.45
CA PHE A 135 -58.92 0.72 33.05
C PHE A 135 -60.29 0.05 32.85
N PRO A 136 -61.05 0.38 31.79
CA PRO A 136 -62.32 -0.29 31.49
C PRO A 136 -62.13 -1.75 31.06
N LEU A 137 -63.08 -2.61 31.40
CA LEU A 137 -63.08 -4.02 30.97
C LEU A 137 -63.06 -4.16 29.43
N SER A 138 -63.72 -3.25 28.70
CA SER A 138 -63.72 -3.25 27.23
C SER A 138 -62.32 -3.11 26.62
N LEU A 139 -61.48 -2.27 27.22
CA LEU A 139 -60.08 -2.11 26.82
C LEU A 139 -59.28 -3.36 27.15
N MET A 140 -59.45 -3.92 28.35
CA MET A 140 -58.76 -5.15 28.75
C MET A 140 -59.09 -6.31 27.82
N CYS A 141 -60.37 -6.53 27.52
CA CYS A 141 -60.79 -7.55 26.57
C CYS A 141 -60.22 -7.29 25.17
N SER A 142 -60.11 -6.03 24.75
CA SER A 142 -59.50 -5.68 23.46
C SER A 142 -57.99 -5.96 23.44
N ILE A 143 -57.27 -5.66 24.53
CA ILE A 143 -55.85 -5.99 24.70
C ILE A 143 -55.66 -7.51 24.66
N LEU A 144 -56.43 -8.27 25.44
CA LEU A 144 -56.33 -9.73 25.48
C LEU A 144 -56.66 -10.37 24.14
N HIS A 145 -57.68 -9.87 23.45
CA HIS A 145 -58.01 -10.31 22.10
C HIS A 145 -56.89 -9.99 21.10
N ASN A 146 -56.28 -8.81 21.18
CA ASN A 146 -55.12 -8.47 20.36
C ASN A 146 -53.96 -9.45 20.59
N VAL A 147 -53.63 -9.75 21.85
CA VAL A 147 -52.60 -10.76 22.19
C VAL A 147 -53.00 -12.13 21.66
N GLY A 148 -54.26 -12.54 21.82
CA GLY A 148 -54.79 -13.80 21.30
C GLY A 148 -54.65 -13.92 19.78
N CYS A 149 -54.96 -12.87 19.03
CA CYS A 149 -54.78 -12.86 17.57
C CYS A 149 -53.29 -12.97 17.18
N GLY A 150 -52.41 -12.30 17.93
CA GLY A 150 -50.96 -12.42 17.75
C GLY A 150 -50.48 -13.85 17.96
N LEU A 151 -50.90 -14.50 19.06
CA LEU A 151 -50.57 -15.90 19.33
C LEU A 151 -51.13 -16.86 18.29
N ALA A 152 -52.39 -16.67 17.86
CA ALA A 152 -52.99 -17.49 16.82
C ALA A 152 -52.18 -17.40 15.52
N TYR A 153 -51.80 -16.18 15.12
CA TYR A 153 -50.94 -15.98 13.96
C TYR A 153 -49.59 -16.71 14.06
N LEU A 154 -49.01 -16.83 15.26
CA LEU A 154 -47.75 -17.55 15.47
C LEU A 154 -47.94 -19.07 15.49
N HIS A 155 -48.95 -19.56 16.21
CA HIS A 155 -49.24 -20.98 16.38
C HIS A 155 -49.74 -21.64 15.09
N GLU A 156 -50.43 -20.90 14.22
CA GLU A 156 -50.98 -21.41 12.96
C GLU A 156 -49.96 -21.46 11.81
N ARG A 157 -48.72 -21.02 12.04
CA ARG A 157 -47.66 -21.11 11.03
C ARG A 157 -47.26 -22.56 10.79
N SER A 158 -46.62 -22.79 9.66
CA SER A 158 -46.03 -24.09 9.31
C SER A 158 -44.53 -23.93 9.07
N PRO A 159 -43.67 -24.33 10.02
CA PRO A 159 -43.99 -24.89 11.35
C PRO A 159 -44.53 -23.82 12.33
N PRO A 160 -45.28 -24.22 13.38
CA PRO A 160 -45.75 -23.33 14.44
C PRO A 160 -44.60 -22.59 15.12
N VAL A 161 -44.83 -21.33 15.46
CA VAL A 161 -43.88 -20.51 16.24
C VAL A 161 -44.40 -20.40 17.66
N ILE A 162 -43.66 -20.96 18.62
CA ILE A 162 -43.98 -20.90 20.05
C ILE A 162 -43.16 -19.78 20.70
N HIS A 163 -43.82 -18.89 21.43
CA HIS A 163 -43.22 -17.69 22.01
C HIS A 163 -42.30 -18.00 23.19
N ARG A 164 -42.73 -18.84 24.15
CA ARG A 164 -41.98 -19.35 25.32
C ARG A 164 -41.56 -18.33 26.39
N ASP A 165 -41.84 -17.06 26.17
CA ASP A 165 -41.59 -15.96 27.13
C ASP A 165 -42.73 -14.93 27.12
N LEU A 166 -43.97 -15.38 26.92
CA LEU A 166 -45.11 -14.45 26.87
C LEU A 166 -45.35 -13.89 28.27
N SER A 167 -45.32 -12.57 28.40
CA SER A 167 -45.52 -11.86 29.67
C SER A 167 -46.08 -10.47 29.41
N ALA A 168 -46.61 -9.81 30.44
CA ALA A 168 -47.09 -8.43 30.28
C ALA A 168 -45.99 -7.42 29.90
N ARG A 169 -44.72 -7.73 30.14
CA ARG A 169 -43.60 -6.89 29.68
C ARG A 169 -43.32 -7.07 28.18
N ASN A 170 -43.62 -8.25 27.65
CA ASN A 170 -43.49 -8.57 26.23
C ASN A 170 -44.78 -8.32 25.43
N VAL A 171 -45.83 -7.79 26.07
CA VAL A 171 -47.01 -7.24 25.39
C VAL A 171 -46.85 -5.73 25.36
N LEU A 172 -46.61 -5.16 24.18
CA LEU A 172 -46.41 -3.72 24.00
C LEU A 172 -47.66 -3.06 23.39
N LEU A 173 -47.94 -1.82 23.78
CA LEU A 173 -49.07 -1.06 23.27
C LEU A 173 -48.58 0.13 22.45
N ASN A 174 -49.23 0.38 21.32
CA ASN A 174 -48.98 1.60 20.54
C ASN A 174 -49.84 2.77 21.06
N SER A 175 -49.72 3.95 20.44
CA SER A 175 -50.55 5.13 20.78
C SER A 175 -52.05 4.90 20.56
N GLY A 176 -52.41 3.92 19.74
CA GLY A 176 -53.78 3.45 19.56
C GLY A 176 -54.18 2.37 20.55
N MET A 177 -53.46 2.13 21.65
CA MET A 177 -53.76 1.07 22.63
C MET A 177 -53.95 -0.32 22.01
N VAL A 178 -53.41 -0.54 20.80
CA VAL A 178 -53.41 -1.85 20.14
C VAL A 178 -52.24 -2.62 20.71
N ALA A 179 -52.54 -3.78 21.28
CA ALA A 179 -51.52 -4.63 21.87
C ALA A 179 -50.80 -5.44 20.78
N LYS A 180 -49.48 -5.56 20.91
CA LYS A 180 -48.62 -6.36 20.05
C LYS A 180 -47.65 -7.18 20.88
N ILE A 181 -47.42 -8.42 20.48
CA ILE A 181 -46.44 -9.30 21.11
C ILE A 181 -45.04 -8.92 20.60
N ALA A 182 -44.11 -8.71 21.52
CA ALA A 182 -42.72 -8.36 21.29
C ALA A 182 -41.78 -9.51 21.72
N ASP A 183 -40.47 -9.34 21.51
CA ASP A 183 -39.43 -10.23 22.06
C ASP A 183 -39.48 -11.71 21.61
N LEU A 184 -39.99 -11.93 20.39
CA LEU A 184 -39.89 -13.19 19.65
C LEU A 184 -38.43 -13.63 19.36
N GLY A 185 -37.50 -12.67 19.42
CA GLY A 185 -36.12 -12.75 18.95
C GLY A 185 -35.05 -12.95 20.05
N VAL A 186 -35.40 -13.49 21.23
CA VAL A 186 -34.39 -13.90 22.23
C VAL A 186 -34.62 -15.31 22.78
N ALA A 187 -35.78 -15.90 22.50
CA ALA A 187 -36.20 -17.17 23.08
C ALA A 187 -35.39 -18.40 22.60
N ARG A 188 -34.67 -18.34 21.47
CA ARG A 188 -33.81 -19.45 21.00
C ARG A 188 -32.33 -19.09 20.90
N ILE A 189 -31.94 -17.81 21.03
CA ILE A 189 -30.54 -17.36 20.86
C ILE A 189 -29.60 -17.94 21.92
N VAL A 190 -30.06 -18.14 23.17
CA VAL A 190 -29.14 -18.45 24.27
C VAL A 190 -29.63 -19.56 25.21
N PRO A 191 -29.53 -20.85 24.83
CA PRO A 191 -29.84 -21.96 25.74
C PRO A 191 -29.00 -21.92 27.02
N ARG A 192 -27.74 -21.47 26.94
CA ARG A 192 -26.83 -21.37 28.10
C ARG A 192 -27.11 -20.20 29.05
N MET A 193 -27.87 -19.18 28.64
CA MET A 193 -28.25 -18.11 29.57
C MET A 193 -29.39 -18.55 30.47
N ARG A 194 -30.29 -19.47 30.09
CA ARG A 194 -31.29 -19.98 31.05
C ARG A 194 -30.64 -20.78 32.19
N ALA A 195 -29.57 -21.54 31.89
CA ALA A 195 -28.80 -22.28 32.89
C ALA A 195 -27.84 -21.39 33.71
N ALA A 196 -27.19 -20.39 33.09
CA ALA A 196 -26.27 -19.46 33.78
C ALA A 196 -26.98 -18.26 34.43
N ALA A 197 -28.19 -17.89 33.98
CA ALA A 197 -29.09 -16.91 34.60
C ALA A 197 -30.05 -17.56 35.61
N THR A 198 -29.64 -18.69 36.19
CA THR A 198 -30.04 -19.09 37.54
C THR A 198 -29.73 -18.01 38.60
N MET A 199 -29.08 -16.90 38.21
CA MET A 199 -28.70 -15.78 39.08
C MET A 199 -28.93 -14.38 38.46
N THR A 200 -29.98 -14.13 37.66
CA THR A 200 -30.39 -12.74 37.38
C THR A 200 -31.84 -12.48 37.75
N LYS A 201 -31.98 -11.80 38.90
CA LYS A 201 -33.19 -11.28 39.51
C LYS A 201 -33.97 -10.36 38.55
N GLY A 202 -34.81 -10.94 37.72
CA GLY A 202 -36.06 -10.32 37.26
C GLY A 202 -37.21 -11.08 37.91
N PRO A 203 -37.72 -10.66 39.08
CA PRO A 203 -38.65 -11.46 39.90
C PRO A 203 -39.98 -11.86 39.22
N GLY A 204 -40.27 -11.37 38.00
CA GLY A 204 -41.57 -11.50 37.34
C GLY A 204 -41.68 -12.42 36.12
N ALA A 205 -40.61 -13.02 35.57
CA ALA A 205 -40.74 -13.85 34.35
C ALA A 205 -41.15 -15.31 34.65
N ILE A 206 -40.61 -15.90 35.72
CA ILE A 206 -40.86 -17.29 36.14
C ILE A 206 -42.35 -17.53 36.42
N ILE A 207 -43.07 -16.51 36.87
CA ILE A 207 -44.48 -16.63 37.27
C ILE A 207 -45.48 -16.74 36.11
N TYR A 208 -45.03 -16.43 34.88
CA TYR A 208 -45.76 -16.68 33.63
C TYR A 208 -45.47 -18.07 33.04
N MET A 209 -44.41 -18.74 33.52
CA MET A 209 -43.99 -20.04 33.00
C MET A 209 -44.84 -21.14 33.66
N PRO A 210 -45.32 -22.13 32.88
CA PRO A 210 -46.07 -23.23 33.44
C PRO A 210 -45.17 -24.21 34.21
N PRO A 211 -45.72 -25.00 35.16
CA PRO A 211 -44.93 -25.92 35.99
C PRO A 211 -44.12 -26.94 35.19
N GLU A 212 -44.66 -27.50 34.11
CA GLU A 212 -43.98 -28.50 33.28
C GLU A 212 -42.80 -27.93 32.48
N ALA A 213 -42.72 -26.60 32.33
CA ALA A 213 -41.55 -25.95 31.76
C ALA A 213 -40.42 -25.72 32.78
N MET A 214 -40.69 -25.96 34.08
CA MET A 214 -39.71 -25.86 35.17
C MET A 214 -39.15 -27.21 35.63
N GLU A 215 -39.69 -28.35 35.17
CA GLU A 215 -39.18 -29.67 35.54
C GLU A 215 -37.79 -29.93 34.90
N ASP A 216 -36.75 -29.92 35.73
CA ASP A 216 -35.39 -30.32 35.33
C ASP A 216 -35.38 -31.80 34.93
N LYS A 217 -34.99 -32.10 33.70
CA LYS A 217 -34.53 -33.46 33.35
C LYS A 217 -33.18 -33.69 34.04
N PRO A 218 -32.92 -34.90 34.59
CA PRO A 218 -31.71 -35.18 35.35
C PRO A 218 -30.45 -34.83 34.55
N GLU A 219 -29.58 -34.02 35.16
CA GLU A 219 -28.27 -33.66 34.66
C GLU A 219 -27.42 -34.92 34.48
N GLY A 220 -27.05 -35.26 33.24
CA GLY A 220 -26.17 -36.41 33.01
C GLY A 220 -26.00 -36.90 31.56
N GLU A 221 -26.89 -36.54 30.64
CA GLU A 221 -26.72 -36.94 29.23
C GLU A 221 -26.31 -35.74 28.37
N GLU A 222 -25.03 -35.68 27.99
CA GLU A 222 -24.58 -34.87 26.86
C GLU A 222 -25.25 -35.40 25.59
N LYS A 223 -26.38 -34.80 25.23
CA LYS A 223 -27.10 -35.11 24.00
C LYS A 223 -26.46 -34.37 22.83
N ASN A 224 -26.17 -35.11 21.75
CA ASN A 224 -25.71 -34.54 20.49
C ASN A 224 -26.74 -33.55 19.91
N ASP A 225 -26.29 -32.61 19.06
CA ASP A 225 -27.11 -31.53 18.48
C ASP A 225 -28.45 -31.99 17.87
N THR A 226 -28.55 -33.24 17.40
CA THR A 226 -29.79 -33.85 16.88
C THR A 226 -30.79 -34.24 17.96
N GLN A 227 -30.33 -34.67 19.14
CA GLN A 227 -31.19 -35.09 20.26
C GLN A 227 -31.70 -33.90 21.10
N GLU A 228 -31.03 -32.75 21.03
CA GLU A 228 -31.48 -31.49 21.66
C GLU A 228 -32.65 -30.84 20.87
N GLU A 229 -32.71 -31.02 19.55
CA GLU A 229 -33.83 -30.59 18.71
C GLU A 229 -35.07 -31.49 18.89
N GLU A 230 -34.90 -32.81 18.99
CA GLU A 230 -35.99 -33.75 19.28
C GLU A 230 -36.56 -33.59 20.70
N SER A 231 -35.72 -33.31 21.70
CA SER A 231 -36.18 -33.08 23.08
C SER A 231 -36.94 -31.74 23.24
N LYS A 232 -36.69 -30.76 22.36
CA LYS A 232 -37.39 -29.46 22.30
C LYS A 232 -38.76 -29.53 21.63
N ALA A 233 -39.05 -30.62 20.91
CA ALA A 233 -40.34 -30.87 20.28
C ALA A 233 -41.45 -31.28 21.27
N LYS A 234 -41.12 -31.48 22.55
CA LYS A 234 -42.09 -31.82 23.60
C LYS A 234 -42.71 -30.60 24.31
N TYR A 235 -42.27 -29.39 23.98
CA TYR A 235 -42.85 -28.13 24.47
C TYR A 235 -43.73 -27.57 23.37
N ASP A 236 -45.03 -27.72 23.54
CA ASP A 236 -46.07 -27.43 22.55
C ASP A 236 -46.63 -25.99 22.69
N ALA A 237 -47.62 -25.66 21.87
CA ALA A 237 -48.31 -24.38 21.92
C ALA A 237 -48.99 -24.11 23.29
N SER A 238 -49.27 -25.16 24.08
CA SER A 238 -49.97 -25.08 25.36
C SER A 238 -49.22 -24.24 26.41
N ILE A 239 -47.90 -24.11 26.31
CA ILE A 239 -47.10 -23.27 27.21
C ILE A 239 -47.46 -21.80 27.04
N ASP A 240 -47.61 -21.34 25.80
CA ASP A 240 -48.02 -19.97 25.53
C ASP A 240 -49.48 -19.74 25.96
N ILE A 241 -50.33 -20.77 25.89
CA ILE A 241 -51.72 -20.71 26.41
C ILE A 241 -51.72 -20.50 27.92
N PHE A 242 -50.87 -21.21 28.66
CA PHE A 242 -50.72 -20.98 30.09
C PHE A 242 -50.25 -19.56 30.39
N SER A 243 -49.16 -19.12 29.73
CA SER A 243 -48.64 -17.77 29.89
C SER A 243 -49.70 -16.71 29.53
N PHE A 244 -50.54 -16.97 28.53
CA PHE A 244 -51.66 -16.12 28.15
C PHE A 244 -52.70 -16.02 29.29
N GLY A 245 -53.05 -17.14 29.94
CA GLY A 245 -53.91 -17.14 31.13
C GLY A 245 -53.37 -16.27 32.26
N VAL A 246 -52.05 -16.33 32.51
CA VAL A 246 -51.40 -15.47 33.51
C VAL A 246 -51.41 -13.99 33.10
N VAL A 247 -51.20 -13.67 31.81
CA VAL A 247 -51.37 -12.31 31.27
C VAL A 247 -52.82 -11.83 31.41
N ALA A 248 -53.80 -12.70 31.21
CA ALA A 248 -55.22 -12.38 31.41
C ALA A 248 -55.53 -12.03 32.86
N ILE A 249 -55.03 -12.82 33.81
CA ILE A 249 -55.15 -12.51 35.24
C ILE A 249 -54.53 -11.16 35.57
N PHE A 250 -53.31 -10.89 35.09
CA PHE A 250 -52.67 -9.59 35.29
C PHE A 250 -53.53 -8.44 34.77
N THR A 251 -54.02 -8.59 33.54
CA THR A 251 -54.77 -7.56 32.84
C THR A 251 -56.06 -7.21 33.56
N LEU A 252 -56.79 -8.24 34.04
CA LEU A 252 -58.07 -8.06 34.73
C LEU A 252 -57.90 -7.59 36.18
N CYS A 253 -56.83 -8.01 36.86
CA CYS A 253 -56.53 -7.53 38.20
C CYS A 253 -55.88 -6.13 38.22
N GLN A 254 -55.23 -5.71 37.12
CA GLN A 254 -54.44 -4.48 37.02
C GLN A 254 -53.31 -4.40 38.08
N THR A 255 -52.88 -5.56 38.59
CA THR A 255 -51.81 -5.70 39.59
C THR A 255 -51.09 -7.01 39.34
N PHE A 256 -49.75 -7.01 39.30
CA PHE A 256 -48.98 -8.22 39.01
C PHE A 256 -48.40 -8.86 40.27
N PRO A 257 -48.32 -10.20 40.37
CA PRO A 257 -48.60 -10.85 41.62
C PRO A 257 -47.44 -10.75 42.60
N ASP A 258 -47.83 -10.63 43.87
CA ASP A 258 -47.01 -10.97 45.03
C ASP A 258 -46.39 -12.38 44.88
N LYS A 259 -45.42 -12.72 45.72
CA LYS A 259 -44.77 -14.04 45.76
C LYS A 259 -45.81 -15.17 45.72
N LEU A 260 -45.82 -15.92 44.61
CA LEU A 260 -46.66 -17.11 44.44
C LEU A 260 -46.24 -18.20 45.42
N LEU A 261 -47.23 -18.95 45.93
CA LEU A 261 -46.98 -20.17 46.70
C LEU A 261 -46.26 -21.20 45.82
N ALA A 262 -45.44 -22.06 46.45
CA ALA A 262 -44.82 -23.18 45.76
C ALA A 262 -45.90 -24.21 45.34
N PRO A 263 -45.73 -24.90 44.18
CA PRO A 263 -46.68 -25.92 43.71
C PRO A 263 -46.93 -27.01 44.77
N ASN A 264 -45.87 -27.35 45.50
CA ASN A 264 -45.92 -28.20 46.67
C ASN A 264 -45.38 -27.38 47.85
N TYR A 265 -46.20 -27.19 48.88
CA TYR A 265 -45.79 -26.48 50.09
C TYR A 265 -46.21 -27.28 51.33
N ARG A 266 -45.55 -27.01 52.46
CA ARG A 266 -45.85 -27.67 53.72
C ARG A 266 -46.82 -26.83 54.54
N GLU A 267 -47.96 -27.41 54.87
CA GLU A 267 -48.90 -26.85 55.82
C GLU A 267 -49.12 -27.85 56.95
N HIS A 268 -48.91 -27.43 58.20
CA HIS A 268 -48.99 -28.30 59.38
C HIS A 268 -48.17 -29.60 59.25
N GLY A 269 -47.01 -29.54 58.58
CA GLY A 269 -46.11 -30.66 58.37
C GLY A 269 -46.46 -31.59 57.20
N ARG A 270 -47.63 -31.45 56.55
CA ARG A 270 -48.02 -32.24 55.37
C ARG A 270 -47.65 -31.52 54.09
N LEU A 271 -47.11 -32.26 53.12
CA LEU A 271 -46.90 -31.76 51.76
C LEU A 271 -48.26 -31.81 51.03
N LEU A 272 -48.78 -30.66 50.64
CA LEU A 272 -50.00 -30.55 49.85
C LEU A 272 -49.62 -30.11 48.43
N GLY A 273 -50.10 -30.85 47.43
CA GLY A 273 -50.07 -30.39 46.04
C GLY A 273 -51.15 -29.35 45.81
N ARG A 274 -50.84 -28.27 45.10
CA ARG A 274 -51.80 -27.24 44.68
C ARG A 274 -51.84 -27.13 43.17
N THR A 275 -53.05 -26.95 42.64
CA THR A 275 -53.29 -26.56 41.25
C THR A 275 -52.88 -25.10 41.00
N GLU A 276 -52.68 -24.71 39.74
CA GLU A 276 -52.31 -23.33 39.40
C GLU A 276 -53.42 -22.32 39.72
N LEU A 277 -54.67 -22.77 39.72
CA LEU A 277 -55.83 -22.01 40.20
C LEU A 277 -55.76 -21.75 41.71
N GLU A 278 -55.48 -22.77 42.52
CA GLU A 278 -55.33 -22.63 43.98
C GLU A 278 -54.13 -21.76 44.37
N ARG A 279 -53.05 -21.81 43.60
CA ARG A 279 -51.87 -20.93 43.79
C ARG A 279 -52.21 -19.46 43.51
N ARG A 280 -53.21 -19.20 42.66
CA ARG A 280 -53.65 -17.85 42.23
C ARG A 280 -55.01 -17.44 42.79
N GLU A 281 -55.51 -18.16 43.78
CA GLU A 281 -56.87 -17.98 44.33
C GLU A 281 -57.17 -16.53 44.74
N LYS A 282 -56.19 -15.83 45.35
CA LYS A 282 -56.29 -14.40 45.70
C LYS A 282 -56.74 -13.55 44.50
N TYR A 283 -56.13 -13.75 43.35
CA TYR A 283 -56.41 -13.00 42.12
C TYR A 283 -57.70 -13.47 41.46
N MET A 284 -57.94 -14.78 41.45
CA MET A 284 -59.19 -15.33 40.93
C MET A 284 -60.41 -14.78 41.70
N ARG A 285 -60.34 -14.68 43.04
CA ARG A 285 -61.39 -14.04 43.85
C ARG A 285 -61.62 -12.57 43.49
N MET A 286 -60.58 -11.83 43.10
CA MET A 286 -60.75 -10.45 42.63
C MET A 286 -61.50 -10.38 41.29
N ILE A 287 -61.23 -11.33 40.40
CA ILE A 287 -61.89 -11.41 39.08
C ILE A 287 -63.34 -11.89 39.25
N TYR A 288 -63.61 -12.90 40.08
CA TYR A 288 -64.97 -13.39 40.38
C TYR A 288 -65.89 -12.32 40.97
N ARG A 289 -65.34 -11.32 41.67
CA ARG A 289 -66.14 -10.19 42.18
C ARG A 289 -66.54 -9.18 41.10
N GLN A 290 -65.80 -9.14 39.99
CA GLN A 290 -66.02 -8.19 38.90
C GLN A 290 -66.88 -8.78 37.78
N LEU A 291 -66.90 -10.11 37.64
CA LEU A 291 -67.58 -10.82 36.57
C LEU A 291 -68.71 -11.69 37.12
N ARG A 292 -69.77 -11.88 36.31
CA ARG A 292 -70.86 -12.80 36.66
C ARG A 292 -70.38 -14.25 36.71
N GLU A 293 -71.12 -15.08 37.44
CA GLU A 293 -70.89 -16.53 37.47
C GLU A 293 -70.93 -17.10 36.04
N LYS A 294 -69.96 -17.93 35.68
CA LYS A 294 -69.77 -18.53 34.34
C LYS A 294 -69.44 -17.55 33.19
N HIS A 295 -68.99 -16.33 33.48
CA HIS A 295 -68.53 -15.40 32.43
C HIS A 295 -67.45 -16.04 31.51
N PRO A 296 -67.48 -15.83 30.17
CA PRO A 296 -66.54 -16.48 29.25
C PRO A 296 -65.05 -16.26 29.58
N LEU A 297 -64.68 -15.07 30.09
CA LEU A 297 -63.30 -14.80 30.57
C LEU A 297 -62.87 -15.70 31.73
N LEU A 298 -63.77 -16.06 32.64
CA LEU A 298 -63.45 -16.96 33.75
C LEU A 298 -63.15 -18.36 33.22
N GLN A 299 -64.03 -18.87 32.35
CA GLN A 299 -63.85 -20.17 31.69
C GLN A 299 -62.53 -20.22 30.90
N MET A 300 -62.20 -19.14 30.20
CA MET A 300 -60.95 -19.01 29.46
C MET A 300 -59.73 -19.08 30.39
N ILE A 301 -59.72 -18.30 31.49
CA ILE A 301 -58.58 -18.27 32.43
C ILE A 301 -58.42 -19.64 33.10
N GLU A 302 -59.51 -20.25 33.56
CA GLU A 302 -59.51 -21.57 34.20
C GLU A 302 -58.93 -22.61 33.26
N GLY A 303 -59.39 -22.66 32.00
CA GLY A 303 -58.86 -23.58 30.99
C GLY A 303 -57.39 -23.32 30.65
N CYS A 304 -56.95 -22.04 30.60
CA CYS A 304 -55.54 -21.74 30.32
C CYS A 304 -54.60 -22.21 31.43
N LEU A 305 -55.06 -22.25 32.68
CA LEU A 305 -54.28 -22.68 33.85
C LEU A 305 -54.35 -24.17 34.14
N ASP A 306 -55.02 -24.96 33.29
CA ASP A 306 -55.16 -26.40 33.45
C ASP A 306 -53.88 -27.17 33.09
N PHE A 307 -53.91 -28.49 33.20
CA PHE A 307 -52.85 -29.37 32.74
C PHE A 307 -52.62 -29.22 31.22
N PRO A 308 -51.38 -29.38 30.72
CA PRO A 308 -51.02 -29.10 29.33
C PRO A 308 -51.98 -29.69 28.28
N GLU A 309 -52.42 -30.93 28.51
CA GLU A 309 -53.26 -31.69 27.57
C GLU A 309 -54.73 -31.25 27.58
N ASP A 310 -55.16 -30.58 28.66
CA ASP A 310 -56.52 -30.09 28.87
C ASP A 310 -56.64 -28.60 28.56
N ARG A 311 -55.52 -27.90 28.30
CA ARG A 311 -55.53 -26.48 27.93
C ARG A 311 -56.21 -26.28 26.57
N PRO A 312 -57.04 -25.23 26.43
CA PRO A 312 -57.70 -24.93 25.17
C PRO A 312 -56.68 -24.55 24.09
N SER A 313 -57.04 -24.80 22.84
CA SER A 313 -56.34 -24.21 21.69
C SER A 313 -56.50 -22.68 21.68
N ILE A 314 -55.57 -21.98 21.04
CA ILE A 314 -55.67 -20.53 20.90
C ILE A 314 -56.95 -20.06 20.18
N ARG A 315 -57.54 -20.92 19.33
CA ARG A 315 -58.83 -20.66 18.66
C ARG A 315 -60.00 -20.68 19.64
N GLU A 316 -60.01 -21.63 20.57
CA GLU A 316 -61.03 -21.69 21.62
C GLU A 316 -60.90 -20.53 22.60
N VAL A 317 -59.66 -20.15 22.95
CA VAL A 317 -59.37 -18.94 23.74
C VAL A 317 -59.94 -17.69 23.04
N LEU A 318 -59.69 -17.53 21.73
CA LEU A 318 -60.24 -16.41 20.96
C LEU A 318 -61.76 -16.41 20.89
N ARG A 319 -62.40 -17.57 20.72
CA ARG A 319 -63.86 -17.69 20.76
C ARG A 319 -64.44 -17.19 22.09
N LEU A 320 -63.86 -17.64 23.21
CA LEU A 320 -64.29 -17.19 24.55
C LEU A 320 -64.06 -15.68 24.77
N LEU A 321 -62.98 -15.11 24.21
CA LEU A 321 -62.73 -13.67 24.24
C LEU A 321 -63.72 -12.88 23.39
N GLU A 322 -64.10 -13.39 22.22
CA GLU A 322 -65.10 -12.75 21.36
C GLU A 322 -66.48 -12.73 22.03
N GLU A 323 -66.87 -13.83 22.68
CA GLU A 323 -68.08 -13.92 23.51
C GLU A 323 -68.04 -12.90 24.66
N ALA A 324 -66.93 -12.84 25.40
CA ALA A 324 -66.74 -11.84 26.45
C ALA A 324 -66.81 -10.39 25.92
N ARG A 325 -66.23 -10.12 24.74
CA ARG A 325 -66.26 -8.79 24.11
C ARG A 325 -67.65 -8.41 23.62
N ALA A 326 -68.48 -9.38 23.23
CA ALA A 326 -69.88 -9.13 22.90
C ALA A 326 -70.66 -8.69 24.14
N GLU A 327 -70.49 -9.39 25.27
CA GLU A 327 -71.17 -9.05 26.53
C GLU A 327 -70.81 -7.64 27.05
N VAL A 328 -69.56 -7.21 26.88
CA VAL A 328 -69.12 -5.88 27.34
C VAL A 328 -69.67 -4.74 26.47
N ARG A 329 -69.89 -4.99 25.16
CA ARG A 329 -70.41 -3.98 24.23
C ARG A 329 -71.88 -3.61 24.48
N ASP A 330 -72.64 -4.50 25.11
CA ASP A 330 -74.04 -4.24 25.48
C ASP A 330 -74.19 -3.36 26.75
N GLY A 331 -73.12 -3.11 27.51
CA GLY A 331 -73.21 -2.58 28.88
C GLY A 331 -72.64 -1.18 29.17
N GLN A 332 -71.80 -0.57 28.33
CA GLN A 332 -71.13 0.71 28.67
C GLN A 332 -70.80 1.58 27.44
N THR A 333 -70.94 2.90 27.61
CA THR A 333 -70.37 3.94 26.74
C THR A 333 -68.85 3.82 26.71
N ASP A 334 -68.27 3.72 25.52
CA ASP A 334 -66.83 3.78 25.28
C ASP A 334 -66.24 4.99 26.04
N MET A 335 -65.44 4.74 27.07
CA MET A 335 -64.49 5.75 27.55
C MET A 335 -63.66 6.16 26.34
N ASN A 336 -63.69 7.45 26.00
CA ASN A 336 -63.01 7.92 24.81
C ASN A 336 -61.53 7.60 24.95
N LYS A 337 -61.00 6.81 24.02
CA LYS A 337 -59.57 6.47 23.89
C LYS A 337 -58.65 7.70 24.05
N LEU A 338 -59.17 8.87 23.66
CA LEU A 338 -58.56 10.19 23.82
C LEU A 338 -58.44 10.65 25.29
N GLU A 339 -59.42 10.37 26.14
CA GLU A 339 -59.39 10.69 27.57
C GLU A 339 -58.40 9.80 28.32
N LEU A 340 -58.29 8.52 27.96
CA LEU A 340 -57.26 7.64 28.51
C LEU A 340 -55.85 8.08 28.10
N LEU A 341 -55.67 8.46 26.84
CA LEU A 341 -54.40 9.03 26.36
C LEU A 341 -54.05 10.33 27.08
N ARG A 342 -55.03 11.22 27.31
CA ARG A 342 -54.84 12.44 28.11
C ARG A 342 -54.48 12.10 29.56
N ALA A 343 -55.15 11.13 30.19
CA ALA A 343 -54.87 10.70 31.56
C ALA A 343 -53.43 10.16 31.72
N LEU A 344 -52.97 9.36 30.74
CA LEU A 344 -51.59 8.86 30.68
C LEU A 344 -50.57 10.00 30.46
N GLN A 345 -50.90 10.98 29.60
CA GLN A 345 -50.06 12.17 29.40
C GLN A 345 -50.02 13.08 30.63
N THR A 346 -51.09 13.14 31.43
CA THR A 346 -51.16 13.96 32.66
C THR A 346 -50.55 13.31 33.90
N GLN A 347 -49.99 12.09 33.80
CA GLN A 347 -49.29 11.50 34.94
C GLN A 347 -48.15 12.42 35.44
N PRO A 348 -47.91 12.52 36.76
CA PRO A 348 -46.88 13.40 37.30
C PRO A 348 -45.48 13.08 36.76
N ARG A 349 -45.22 11.81 36.40
CA ARG A 349 -44.00 11.39 35.70
C ARG A 349 -43.85 12.05 34.33
N ASN A 350 -44.93 12.20 33.56
CA ASN A 350 -44.91 12.87 32.26
C ASN A 350 -44.87 14.40 32.40
N GLN A 351 -45.48 14.99 33.43
CA GLN A 351 -45.34 16.43 33.68
C GLN A 351 -43.95 16.81 34.22
N SER A 352 -43.33 15.93 35.02
CA SER A 352 -41.93 16.05 35.44
C SER A 352 -41.01 15.86 34.25
N LEU A 353 -41.27 14.85 33.41
CA LEU A 353 -40.49 14.62 32.19
C LEU A 353 -40.67 15.74 31.18
N GLU A 354 -41.87 16.33 31.04
CA GLU A 354 -42.09 17.52 30.20
C GLU A 354 -41.37 18.74 30.76
N ARG A 355 -41.38 18.96 32.07
CA ARG A 355 -40.61 20.06 32.70
C ARG A 355 -39.11 19.84 32.56
N ASP A 356 -38.63 18.62 32.74
CA ASP A 356 -37.23 18.25 32.54
C ASP A 356 -36.85 18.34 31.06
N LEU A 357 -37.71 17.92 30.14
CA LEU A 357 -37.53 18.08 28.69
C LEU A 357 -37.52 19.55 28.31
N GLN A 358 -38.42 20.37 28.84
CA GLN A 358 -38.43 21.82 28.59
C GLN A 358 -37.18 22.49 29.16
N SER A 359 -36.74 22.11 30.36
CA SER A 359 -35.49 22.57 30.96
C SER A 359 -34.28 22.12 30.13
N ARG A 360 -34.28 20.87 29.65
CA ARG A 360 -33.24 20.31 28.78
C ARG A 360 -33.23 20.96 27.41
N VAL A 361 -34.39 21.29 26.85
CA VAL A 361 -34.53 22.03 25.59
C VAL A 361 -34.00 23.45 25.78
N GLN A 362 -34.31 24.14 26.88
CA GLN A 362 -33.76 25.46 27.18
C GLN A 362 -32.25 25.42 27.41
N GLU A 363 -31.75 24.37 28.06
CA GLU A 363 -30.31 24.15 28.27
C GLU A 363 -29.62 23.85 26.93
N LEU A 364 -30.19 22.98 26.10
CA LEU A 364 -29.70 22.69 24.76
C LEU A 364 -29.77 23.93 23.87
N GLN A 365 -30.79 24.78 23.99
CA GLN A 365 -30.87 26.06 23.29
C GLN A 365 -29.76 27.00 23.73
N ARG A 366 -29.45 27.09 25.03
CA ARG A 366 -28.31 27.86 25.54
C ARG A 366 -26.98 27.31 25.05
N GLN A 367 -26.80 26.00 25.09
CA GLN A 367 -25.61 25.34 24.56
C GLN A 367 -25.47 25.53 23.05
N LEU A 368 -26.57 25.48 22.30
CA LEU A 368 -26.59 25.70 20.85
C LEU A 368 -26.30 27.16 20.52
N LEU A 369 -26.77 28.11 21.33
CA LEU A 369 -26.40 29.52 21.22
C LEU A 369 -24.90 29.73 21.52
N SER A 370 -24.37 29.11 22.58
CA SER A 370 -22.93 29.13 22.91
C SER A 370 -22.11 28.53 21.78
N ARG A 371 -22.50 27.37 21.26
CA ARG A 371 -21.81 26.71 20.14
C ARG A 371 -21.94 27.48 18.84
N ASN A 372 -23.04 28.20 18.61
CA ASN A 372 -23.16 29.10 17.48
C ASN A 372 -22.22 30.31 17.62
N GLN A 373 -22.04 30.83 18.84
CA GLN A 373 -21.06 31.88 19.11
C GLN A 373 -19.63 31.36 18.91
N GLU A 374 -19.29 30.20 19.48
CA GLU A 374 -17.99 29.53 19.28
C GLU A 374 -17.74 29.21 17.79
N ASN A 375 -18.78 28.79 17.06
CA ASN A 375 -18.68 28.56 15.61
C ASN A 375 -18.46 29.88 14.85
N ALA A 376 -19.07 30.99 15.27
CA ALA A 376 -18.85 32.30 14.68
C ALA A 376 -17.42 32.82 14.96
N ASP A 377 -16.92 32.62 16.18
CA ASP A 377 -15.56 32.96 16.58
C ASP A 377 -14.53 32.07 15.82
N PHE A 378 -14.85 30.78 15.66
CA PHE A 378 -14.06 29.84 14.87
C PHE A 378 -14.09 30.21 13.38
N GLN A 379 -15.24 30.58 12.82
CA GLN A 379 -15.34 31.05 11.43
C GLN A 379 -14.53 32.32 11.20
N SER A 380 -14.55 33.25 12.15
CA SER A 380 -13.71 34.45 12.12
C SER A 380 -12.22 34.08 12.14
N SER A 381 -11.82 33.16 13.03
CA SER A 381 -10.45 32.64 13.11
C SER A 381 -10.02 31.94 11.82
N VAL A 382 -10.92 31.15 11.20
CA VAL A 382 -10.69 30.50 9.90
C VAL A 382 -10.54 31.53 8.79
N GLN A 383 -11.33 32.60 8.80
CA GLN A 383 -11.25 33.67 7.81
C GLN A 383 -9.96 34.48 7.95
N GLU A 384 -9.48 34.73 9.17
CA GLU A 384 -8.18 35.32 9.44
C GLU A 384 -7.04 34.42 8.96
N LEU A 385 -7.09 33.12 9.29
CA LEU A 385 -6.12 32.13 8.81
C LEU A 385 -6.13 32.01 7.29
N HIS A 386 -7.31 32.06 6.67
CA HIS A 386 -7.44 32.03 5.21
C HIS A 386 -6.82 33.28 4.58
N SER A 387 -7.06 34.46 5.15
CA SER A 387 -6.45 35.71 4.69
C SER A 387 -4.93 35.71 4.87
N SER A 388 -4.45 35.16 5.99
CA SER A 388 -3.01 34.96 6.26
C SER A 388 -2.37 33.98 5.28
N ASN A 389 -3.03 32.86 4.99
CA ASN A 389 -2.55 31.88 4.00
C ASN A 389 -2.55 32.48 2.59
N GLN A 390 -3.58 33.22 2.19
CA GLN A 390 -3.58 33.93 0.92
C GLN A 390 -2.44 34.95 0.80
N ALA A 391 -2.11 35.66 1.89
CA ALA A 391 -0.95 36.54 1.92
C ALA A 391 0.36 35.75 1.74
N LYS A 392 0.53 34.65 2.49
CA LYS A 392 1.69 33.76 2.34
C LYS A 392 1.80 33.13 0.96
N ASP A 393 0.69 32.77 0.31
CA ASP A 393 0.67 32.23 -1.04
C ASP A 393 1.10 33.28 -2.07
N ARG A 394 0.70 34.55 -1.87
CA ARG A 394 1.20 35.67 -2.70
C ARG A 394 2.69 35.89 -2.49
N ASP A 395 3.17 35.87 -1.25
CA ASP A 395 4.59 36.01 -0.93
C ASP A 395 5.40 34.85 -1.51
N LEU A 396 4.88 33.62 -1.41
CA LEU A 396 5.48 32.43 -2.01
C LEU A 396 5.53 32.54 -3.53
N ALA A 397 4.45 32.97 -4.18
CA ALA A 397 4.40 33.18 -5.62
C ALA A 397 5.41 34.26 -6.08
N ALA A 398 5.51 35.37 -5.34
CA ALA A 398 6.50 36.41 -5.58
C ALA A 398 7.94 35.88 -5.42
N THR A 399 8.18 35.09 -4.36
CA THR A 399 9.49 34.47 -4.10
C THR A 399 9.85 33.46 -5.20
N GLN A 400 8.91 32.63 -5.64
CA GLN A 400 9.12 31.69 -6.75
C GLN A 400 9.39 32.42 -8.07
N GLN A 401 8.71 33.53 -8.33
CA GLN A 401 8.98 34.35 -9.51
C GLN A 401 10.38 34.98 -9.43
N GLN A 402 10.78 35.49 -8.27
CA GLN A 402 12.12 36.02 -8.07
C GLN A 402 13.19 34.93 -8.21
N LEU A 403 12.95 33.72 -7.70
CA LEU A 403 13.84 32.57 -7.87
C LEU A 403 14.00 32.21 -9.35
N ARG A 404 12.92 32.14 -10.12
CA ARG A 404 12.98 31.89 -11.56
C ARG A 404 13.81 32.95 -12.29
N MET A 405 13.59 34.23 -11.98
CA MET A 405 14.39 35.33 -12.55
C MET A 405 15.87 35.21 -12.18
N ASN A 406 16.18 34.84 -10.93
CA ASN A 406 17.54 34.63 -10.46
C ASN A 406 18.19 33.41 -11.14
N GLU A 407 17.46 32.31 -11.33
CA GLU A 407 17.92 31.11 -12.05
C GLU A 407 18.22 31.43 -13.51
N GLU A 408 17.36 32.20 -14.19
CA GLU A 408 17.60 32.66 -15.55
C GLU A 408 18.83 33.57 -15.63
N GLN A 409 18.99 34.48 -14.67
CA GLN A 409 20.16 35.35 -14.59
C GLN A 409 21.44 34.54 -14.34
N LEU A 410 21.41 33.57 -13.42
CA LEU A 410 22.52 32.69 -13.12
C LEU A 410 22.88 31.83 -14.34
N ALA A 411 21.88 31.32 -15.07
CA ALA A 411 22.10 30.58 -16.31
C ALA A 411 22.81 31.45 -17.37
N ARG A 412 22.41 32.71 -17.52
CA ARG A 412 23.09 33.66 -18.43
C ARG A 412 24.53 33.92 -17.98
N GLN A 413 24.75 34.15 -16.69
CA GLN A 413 26.09 34.34 -16.13
C GLN A 413 26.98 33.10 -16.29
N ASN A 414 26.43 31.89 -16.11
CA ASN A 414 27.15 30.64 -16.33
C ASN A 414 27.57 30.47 -17.80
N VAL A 415 26.72 30.84 -18.76
CA VAL A 415 27.09 30.83 -20.18
C VAL A 415 28.23 31.82 -20.46
N GLU A 416 28.21 33.01 -19.86
CA GLU A 416 29.33 33.96 -19.97
C GLU A 416 30.60 33.45 -19.31
N LEU A 417 30.52 32.86 -18.11
CA LEU A 417 31.66 32.25 -17.42
C LEU A 417 32.28 31.15 -18.27
N ILE A 418 31.48 30.27 -18.88
CA ILE A 418 31.98 29.23 -19.79
C ILE A 418 32.72 29.86 -20.98
N ARG A 419 32.20 30.94 -21.57
CA ARG A 419 32.89 31.66 -22.67
C ARG A 419 34.20 32.29 -22.21
N VAL A 420 34.23 32.88 -21.01
CA VAL A 420 35.44 33.45 -20.42
C VAL A 420 36.46 32.35 -20.11
N GLU A 421 36.04 31.22 -19.52
CA GLU A 421 36.91 30.07 -19.26
C GLU A 421 37.50 29.47 -20.54
N GLU A 422 36.70 29.37 -21.61
CA GLU A 422 37.20 28.95 -22.92
C GLU A 422 38.23 29.93 -23.48
N THR A 423 38.01 31.23 -23.30
CA THR A 423 38.96 32.28 -23.72
C THR A 423 40.25 32.18 -22.92
N ILE A 424 40.17 32.08 -21.59
CA ILE A 424 41.34 31.89 -20.71
C ILE A 424 42.09 30.61 -21.10
N ARG A 425 41.40 29.50 -21.37
CA ARG A 425 42.06 28.25 -21.81
C ARG A 425 42.82 28.44 -23.12
N ARG A 426 42.24 29.17 -24.09
CA ARG A 426 42.91 29.49 -25.36
C ARG A 426 44.14 30.37 -25.12
N GLU A 427 44.02 31.42 -24.32
CA GLU A 427 45.15 32.30 -23.99
C GLU A 427 46.26 31.56 -23.22
N GLN A 428 45.91 30.73 -22.25
CA GLN A 428 46.88 29.90 -21.53
C GLN A 428 47.58 28.90 -22.46
N GLN A 429 46.88 28.36 -23.45
CA GLN A 429 47.51 27.50 -24.45
C GLN A 429 48.48 28.28 -25.35
N GLN A 430 48.12 29.50 -25.76
CA GLN A 430 49.02 30.38 -26.52
C GLN A 430 50.24 30.81 -25.68
N LEU A 431 50.04 31.13 -24.40
CA LEU A 431 51.13 31.44 -23.47
C LEU A 431 52.08 30.25 -23.33
N ARG A 432 51.57 29.03 -23.12
CA ARG A 432 52.41 27.82 -23.06
C ARG A 432 53.21 27.61 -24.35
N GLN A 433 52.61 27.82 -25.52
CA GLN A 433 53.33 27.74 -26.80
C GLN A 433 54.44 28.79 -26.88
N LYS A 434 54.17 30.04 -26.48
CA LYS A 434 55.18 31.10 -26.45
C LYS A 434 56.29 30.82 -25.43
N GLU A 435 55.97 30.23 -24.28
CA GLU A 435 56.98 29.82 -23.29
C GLU A 435 57.87 28.70 -23.84
N GLU A 436 57.31 27.72 -24.55
CA GLU A 436 58.08 26.67 -25.22
C GLU A 436 58.99 27.23 -26.32
N GLU A 437 58.49 28.18 -27.12
CA GLU A 437 59.27 28.90 -28.13
C GLU A 437 60.41 29.71 -27.48
N LEU A 438 60.12 30.42 -26.39
CA LEU A 438 61.12 31.20 -25.65
C LEU A 438 62.20 30.27 -25.07
N GLN A 439 61.81 29.15 -24.45
CA GLN A 439 62.77 28.16 -23.94
C GLN A 439 63.62 27.54 -25.05
N SER A 440 63.03 27.30 -26.24
CA SER A 440 63.78 26.84 -27.40
C SER A 440 64.80 27.88 -27.86
N SER A 441 64.39 29.15 -27.93
CA SER A 441 65.27 30.26 -28.29
C SER A 441 66.38 30.48 -27.26
N GLU A 442 66.10 30.33 -25.97
CA GLU A 442 67.11 30.38 -24.90
C GLU A 442 68.13 29.26 -25.00
N ARG A 443 67.68 28.02 -25.29
CA ARG A 443 68.59 26.89 -25.53
C ARG A 443 69.45 27.10 -26.76
N GLU A 444 68.89 27.66 -27.82
CA GLU A 444 69.64 28.02 -29.03
C GLU A 444 70.68 29.11 -28.71
N LYS A 445 70.30 30.16 -27.99
CA LYS A 445 71.22 31.20 -27.51
C LYS A 445 72.33 30.64 -26.62
N GLN A 446 72.02 29.68 -25.75
CA GLN A 446 73.02 29.01 -24.92
C GLN A 446 73.99 28.15 -25.76
N THR A 447 73.47 27.48 -26.79
CA THR A 447 74.28 26.71 -27.74
C THR A 447 75.21 27.62 -28.54
N ILE A 448 74.69 28.75 -29.04
CA ILE A 448 75.49 29.76 -29.74
C ILE A 448 76.58 30.31 -28.81
N ARG A 449 76.26 30.63 -27.55
CA ARG A 449 77.28 31.07 -26.56
C ARG A 449 78.37 30.02 -26.38
N GLN A 450 78.02 28.74 -26.22
CA GLN A 450 79.01 27.66 -26.10
C GLN A 450 79.88 27.52 -27.36
N GLN A 451 79.29 27.66 -28.55
CA GLN A 451 80.04 27.67 -29.80
C GLN A 451 80.97 28.88 -29.90
N LEU A 452 80.51 30.06 -29.45
CA LEU A 452 81.33 31.27 -29.41
C LEU A 452 82.53 31.08 -28.50
N THR A 453 82.32 30.59 -27.27
CA THR A 453 83.41 30.28 -26.33
C THR A 453 84.39 29.27 -26.92
N ARG A 454 83.89 28.23 -27.60
CA ARG A 454 84.76 27.26 -28.30
C ARG A 454 85.56 27.92 -29.42
N LYS A 455 84.94 28.85 -30.17
CA LYS A 455 85.62 29.60 -31.22
C LYS A 455 86.66 30.57 -30.66
N GLU A 456 86.40 31.20 -29.52
CA GLU A 456 87.38 32.02 -28.80
C GLU A 456 88.57 31.17 -28.33
N THR A 457 88.34 29.95 -27.81
CA THR A 457 89.44 29.04 -27.46
C THR A 457 90.22 28.57 -28.69
N GLU A 458 89.55 28.20 -29.79
CA GLU A 458 90.21 27.83 -31.05
C GLU A 458 91.02 29.02 -31.62
N LEU A 459 90.52 30.25 -31.49
CA LEU A 459 91.23 31.46 -31.90
C LEU A 459 92.47 31.69 -31.03
N ALA A 460 92.38 31.51 -29.71
CA ALA A 460 93.52 31.63 -28.80
C ALA A 460 94.61 30.58 -29.11
N GLU A 461 94.22 29.33 -29.35
CA GLU A 461 95.13 28.26 -29.79
C GLU A 461 95.78 28.58 -31.14
N THR A 462 94.99 29.11 -32.09
CA THR A 462 95.50 29.51 -33.40
C THR A 462 96.49 30.67 -33.28
N GLN A 463 96.23 31.66 -32.42
CA GLN A 463 97.16 32.76 -32.14
C GLN A 463 98.45 32.26 -31.50
N GLN A 464 98.37 31.30 -30.57
CA GLN A 464 99.54 30.66 -29.98
C GLN A 464 100.37 29.90 -31.03
N HIS A 465 99.69 29.15 -31.92
CA HIS A 465 100.33 28.44 -33.01
C HIS A 465 100.93 29.40 -34.06
N LEU A 466 100.31 30.56 -34.30
CA LEU A 466 100.86 31.62 -35.15
C LEU A 466 102.16 32.19 -34.57
N ARG A 467 102.23 32.45 -33.26
CA ARG A 467 103.48 32.87 -32.60
C ARG A 467 104.59 31.84 -32.75
N GLN A 468 104.27 30.54 -32.59
CA GLN A 468 105.21 29.45 -32.83
C GLN A 468 105.65 29.37 -34.31
N LYS A 469 104.74 29.64 -35.25
CA LYS A 469 105.06 29.68 -36.67
C LYS A 469 105.86 30.92 -37.08
N GLU A 470 105.68 32.07 -36.44
CA GLU A 470 106.52 33.25 -36.66
C GLU A 470 107.97 33.01 -36.20
N GLU A 471 108.17 32.28 -35.11
CA GLU A 471 109.52 31.82 -34.69
C GLU A 471 110.11 30.83 -35.71
N GLN A 472 109.30 29.88 -36.22
CA GLN A 472 109.74 28.96 -37.27
C GLN A 472 110.02 29.68 -38.60
N LEU A 473 109.23 30.71 -38.94
CA LEU A 473 109.37 31.51 -40.15
C LEU A 473 110.70 32.27 -40.14
N ARG A 474 111.07 32.92 -39.03
CA ARG A 474 112.41 33.54 -38.87
C ARG A 474 113.55 32.54 -39.04
N SER A 475 113.38 31.28 -38.61
CA SER A 475 114.38 30.22 -38.83
C SER A 475 114.37 29.67 -40.27
N SER A 476 113.27 29.83 -41.01
CA SER A 476 113.09 29.35 -42.39
C SER A 476 113.45 30.40 -43.44
N GLU A 477 113.30 31.69 -43.16
CA GLU A 477 113.79 32.79 -44.02
C GLU A 477 115.31 32.75 -44.16
N ALA A 478 116.02 32.29 -43.11
CA ALA A 478 117.44 31.98 -43.17
C ALA A 478 117.79 30.77 -44.07
N ARG A 479 116.84 29.84 -44.30
CA ARG A 479 117.00 28.64 -45.14
C ARG A 479 116.45 28.79 -46.57
N VAL A 480 115.54 29.74 -46.79
CA VAL A 480 114.87 30.02 -48.07
C VAL A 480 115.71 30.91 -49.01
N ALA A 481 116.73 31.61 -48.50
CA ALA A 481 117.75 32.24 -49.35
C ALA A 481 118.60 31.21 -50.14
N ASP A 482 118.82 30.02 -49.57
CA ASP A 482 119.64 28.96 -50.19
C ASP A 482 118.84 28.04 -51.15
N PHE A 483 117.53 27.87 -50.93
CA PHE A 483 116.73 26.88 -51.67
C PHE A 483 116.07 27.40 -52.95
N ARG A 484 116.16 28.70 -53.25
CA ARG A 484 115.56 29.32 -54.45
C ARG A 484 116.31 29.03 -55.76
N LYS A 485 117.36 28.19 -55.71
CA LYS A 485 118.20 27.74 -56.82
C LYS A 485 117.86 26.36 -57.39
N GLN A 486 116.86 25.67 -56.84
CA GLN A 486 116.41 24.37 -57.36
C GLN A 486 114.93 24.51 -57.75
N ILE A 487 114.67 25.18 -58.88
CA ILE A 487 114.46 24.48 -60.15
C ILE A 487 113.21 23.61 -60.07
N ASP A 488 112.23 24.10 -60.82
CA ASP A 488 111.66 23.34 -61.91
C ASP A 488 111.36 21.86 -61.65
N SER A 489 110.07 21.56 -61.48
CA SER A 489 109.47 20.45 -62.21
C SER A 489 107.97 20.50 -62.01
N GLU A 490 107.36 21.16 -62.97
CA GLU A 490 105.96 21.04 -63.32
C GLU A 490 105.43 19.59 -63.24
N THR A 491 104.22 19.51 -62.71
CA THR A 491 103.08 18.72 -63.20
C THR A 491 102.92 17.21 -62.92
N ARG A 492 101.68 16.94 -62.47
CA ARG A 492 100.78 15.81 -62.78
C ARG A 492 101.04 14.49 -62.04
N LYS A 493 100.13 14.14 -61.11
CA LYS A 493 99.06 13.14 -61.35
C LYS A 493 98.21 12.82 -60.10
N THR A 494 96.91 12.64 -60.37
CA THR A 494 95.93 11.72 -59.77
C THR A 494 95.38 11.94 -58.34
N GLU A 495 94.14 12.45 -58.31
CA GLU A 495 92.93 11.84 -57.72
C GLU A 495 93.06 10.38 -57.24
N LEU A 496 92.34 9.83 -56.26
CA LEU A 496 91.26 10.23 -55.35
C LEU A 496 91.09 8.97 -54.47
N THR A 497 91.10 9.04 -53.14
CA THR A 497 90.20 8.15 -52.38
C THR A 497 89.86 8.68 -50.99
N VAL A 498 88.57 8.92 -50.85
CA VAL A 498 87.78 9.16 -49.64
C VAL A 498 88.06 8.09 -48.57
N GLN A 499 88.58 8.53 -47.42
CA GLN A 499 88.28 7.87 -46.15
C GLN A 499 87.05 8.54 -45.55
N CYS A 500 85.90 7.91 -45.78
CA CYS A 500 84.65 8.21 -45.10
C CYS A 500 84.81 7.87 -43.62
N HIS A 501 85.13 8.88 -42.82
CA HIS A 501 84.89 8.83 -41.39
C HIS A 501 84.00 10.01 -41.01
N GLN A 502 82.72 9.62 -40.92
CA GLN A 502 81.71 10.17 -40.01
C GLN A 502 81.23 11.59 -40.37
N LYS A 503 80.00 11.80 -40.85
CA LYS A 503 78.75 11.03 -40.76
C LYS A 503 77.89 11.46 -41.96
N LYS A 504 77.59 10.57 -42.93
CA LYS A 504 76.80 10.96 -44.12
C LYS A 504 75.37 10.46 -44.09
N THR A 505 74.58 11.34 -44.69
CA THR A 505 73.13 11.55 -44.75
C THR A 505 72.34 10.37 -45.30
N ALA A 506 71.25 10.03 -44.59
CA ALA A 506 70.17 9.17 -45.06
C ALA A 506 69.51 9.73 -46.34
N PRO A 507 68.95 8.86 -47.22
CA PRO A 507 68.38 9.27 -48.51
C PRO A 507 67.06 10.05 -48.39
N CYS A 508 66.43 10.02 -47.22
CA CYS A 508 65.18 10.72 -46.94
C CYS A 508 65.09 11.06 -45.44
N ASN A 509 64.13 11.92 -45.07
CA ASN A 509 63.83 12.21 -43.67
C ASN A 509 63.24 10.96 -43.02
N MET A 510 64.03 10.29 -42.19
CA MET A 510 63.61 9.05 -41.51
C MET A 510 62.77 9.29 -40.24
N ARG A 511 62.26 10.51 -40.02
CA ARG A 511 61.31 10.79 -38.94
C ARG A 511 59.92 10.27 -39.30
N ARG A 512 59.35 9.44 -38.43
CA ARG A 512 57.94 8.97 -38.43
C ARG A 512 57.52 7.99 -39.53
N GLY A 513 58.41 7.11 -39.97
CA GLY A 513 58.08 6.01 -40.91
C GLY A 513 57.88 4.65 -40.23
N CYS A 514 57.54 3.63 -41.03
CA CYS A 514 57.52 2.23 -40.58
C CYS A 514 58.78 1.51 -41.08
N ALA A 515 59.34 0.63 -40.24
CA ALA A 515 60.56 -0.12 -40.56
C ALA A 515 60.41 -1.60 -40.19
N THR A 516 61.04 -2.47 -40.98
CA THR A 516 61.16 -3.91 -40.70
C THR A 516 62.47 -4.48 -41.23
N THR A 517 62.83 -5.70 -40.84
CA THR A 517 64.09 -6.35 -41.21
C THR A 517 63.92 -7.85 -41.42
N ASP A 518 64.62 -8.39 -42.42
CA ASP A 518 64.78 -9.83 -42.64
C ASP A 518 66.12 -10.37 -42.12
N GLY A 519 66.88 -9.51 -41.41
CA GLY A 519 68.22 -9.78 -40.89
C GLY A 519 69.37 -9.53 -41.88
N ARG A 520 69.09 -9.50 -43.19
CA ARG A 520 70.06 -9.21 -44.25
C ARG A 520 69.93 -7.78 -44.78
N PHE A 521 68.71 -7.27 -44.83
CA PHE A 521 68.36 -5.92 -45.26
C PHE A 521 67.39 -5.28 -44.26
N ALA A 522 67.51 -3.96 -44.11
CA ALA A 522 66.50 -3.17 -43.42
C ALA A 522 65.63 -2.46 -44.46
N TYR A 523 64.33 -2.40 -44.19
CA TYR A 523 63.33 -1.78 -45.04
C TYR A 523 62.68 -0.63 -44.29
N PHE A 524 62.44 0.48 -45.00
CA PHE A 524 61.88 1.69 -44.42
C PHE A 524 60.91 2.35 -45.40
N THR A 525 59.73 2.73 -44.93
CA THR A 525 58.81 3.60 -45.66
C THR A 525 58.63 4.91 -44.87
N PRO A 526 58.92 6.09 -45.44
CA PRO A 526 58.75 7.37 -44.75
C PRO A 526 57.28 7.73 -44.54
N TRP A 527 57.02 8.60 -43.57
CA TRP A 527 55.69 9.19 -43.35
C TRP A 527 55.21 9.92 -44.60
N LEU A 528 53.91 9.78 -44.93
CA LEU A 528 53.26 10.38 -46.09
C LEU A 528 53.94 10.05 -47.42
N SER A 529 54.67 8.94 -47.46
CA SER A 529 55.29 8.43 -48.67
C SER A 529 54.94 6.97 -48.87
N ALA A 530 54.69 6.63 -50.13
CA ALA A 530 54.55 5.25 -50.58
C ALA A 530 55.89 4.68 -51.08
N SER A 531 56.99 5.45 -51.00
CA SER A 531 58.33 4.99 -51.36
C SER A 531 58.87 4.06 -50.30
N VAL A 532 59.39 2.91 -50.73
CA VAL A 532 60.01 1.93 -49.86
C VAL A 532 61.51 1.90 -50.13
N TYR A 533 62.32 2.08 -49.10
CA TYR A 533 63.78 2.05 -49.22
C TYR A 533 64.34 0.80 -48.57
N ARG A 534 65.33 0.19 -49.23
CA ARG A 534 66.09 -0.95 -48.73
C ARG A 534 67.53 -0.54 -48.44
N TYR A 535 67.98 -0.80 -47.22
CA TYR A 535 69.34 -0.60 -46.80
C TYR A 535 70.11 -1.92 -46.71
N LYS A 536 71.31 -1.95 -47.31
CA LYS A 536 72.21 -3.11 -47.24
C LYS A 536 73.41 -2.79 -46.35
N ARG A 537 73.38 -3.32 -45.12
CA ARG A 537 74.38 -3.07 -44.07
C ARG A 537 75.84 -3.31 -44.52
N LYS A 538 76.12 -4.42 -45.22
CA LYS A 538 77.49 -4.77 -45.63
C LYS A 538 78.14 -3.77 -46.61
N THR A 539 77.35 -2.98 -47.33
CA THR A 539 77.85 -2.05 -48.36
C THR A 539 77.52 -0.60 -48.04
N ASP A 540 76.86 -0.34 -46.91
CA ASP A 540 76.41 0.97 -46.43
C ASP A 540 75.72 1.85 -47.50
N LYS A 541 74.80 1.22 -48.26
CA LYS A 541 74.05 1.88 -49.34
C LYS A 541 72.56 1.66 -49.18
N TRP A 542 71.80 2.73 -49.43
CA TRP A 542 70.36 2.70 -49.61
C TRP A 542 70.02 2.51 -51.08
N LYS A 543 68.93 1.79 -51.35
CA LYS A 543 68.32 1.65 -52.67
C LYS A 543 66.82 1.83 -52.53
N GLU A 544 66.22 2.69 -53.35
CA GLU A 544 64.76 2.78 -53.45
C GLU A 544 64.20 1.56 -54.19
N LEU A 545 63.15 0.99 -53.63
CA LEU A 545 62.34 -0.09 -54.20
C LEU A 545 61.10 0.49 -54.88
N PRO A 546 60.41 -0.28 -55.73
CA PRO A 546 59.12 0.15 -56.28
C PRO A 546 58.15 0.52 -55.16
N SER A 547 57.47 1.66 -55.34
CA SER A 547 56.48 2.15 -54.38
C SER A 547 55.38 1.11 -54.12
N CYS A 548 54.94 0.99 -52.87
CA CYS A 548 53.85 0.09 -52.47
C CYS A 548 52.44 0.66 -52.74
N HIS A 549 52.37 1.77 -53.47
CA HIS A 549 51.16 2.54 -53.83
C HIS A 549 50.46 3.24 -52.65
N TYR A 550 50.44 2.63 -51.47
CA TYR A 550 49.81 3.20 -50.28
C TYR A 550 50.81 3.89 -49.36
N GLN A 551 50.49 5.11 -48.96
CA GLN A 551 51.25 5.84 -47.96
C GLN A 551 50.94 5.30 -46.57
N ASP A 552 51.89 5.44 -45.65
CA ASP A 552 51.71 5.07 -44.23
C ASP A 552 51.30 3.61 -44.00
N SER A 553 51.72 2.67 -44.86
CA SER A 553 51.52 1.23 -44.64
C SER A 553 52.38 0.70 -43.49
N GLY A 554 51.86 -0.28 -42.77
CA GLY A 554 52.70 -1.11 -41.88
C GLY A 554 53.53 -2.08 -42.73
N LEU A 555 54.79 -2.32 -42.37
CA LEU A 555 55.67 -3.26 -43.08
C LEU A 555 56.01 -4.47 -42.20
N VAL A 556 55.87 -5.67 -42.77
CA VAL A 556 56.17 -6.94 -42.08
C VAL A 556 56.73 -7.97 -43.06
N ILE A 557 57.49 -8.94 -42.56
CA ILE A 557 57.95 -10.10 -43.33
C ILE A 557 57.06 -11.29 -43.03
N ILE A 558 56.43 -11.87 -44.05
CA ILE A 558 55.64 -13.12 -43.97
C ILE A 558 56.23 -14.08 -45.01
N ASP A 559 56.53 -15.32 -44.62
CA ASP A 559 57.15 -16.33 -45.50
C ASP A 559 58.40 -15.83 -46.26
N LYS A 560 59.25 -15.03 -45.57
CA LYS A 560 60.50 -14.40 -46.07
C LYS A 560 60.33 -13.29 -47.11
N GLU A 561 59.13 -12.77 -47.26
CA GLU A 561 58.81 -11.77 -48.28
C GLU A 561 58.22 -10.52 -47.65
N LEU A 562 58.51 -9.37 -48.27
CA LEU A 562 58.10 -8.08 -47.73
C LEU A 562 56.63 -7.82 -48.07
N THR A 563 55.84 -7.61 -47.02
CA THR A 563 54.40 -7.35 -47.11
C THR A 563 54.04 -6.01 -46.50
N ALA A 564 53.32 -5.19 -47.26
CA ALA A 564 52.72 -3.94 -46.81
C ALA A 564 51.27 -4.20 -46.37
N VAL A 565 50.91 -3.70 -45.19
CA VAL A 565 49.63 -3.97 -44.52
C VAL A 565 48.91 -2.66 -44.26
N GLY A 566 47.70 -2.53 -44.83
CA GLY A 566 46.93 -1.29 -44.74
C GLY A 566 47.63 -0.11 -45.43
N GLY A 567 47.22 1.11 -45.08
CA GLY A 567 47.77 2.34 -45.66
C GLY A 567 46.69 3.26 -46.22
N TYR A 568 47.13 4.35 -46.83
CA TYR A 568 46.27 5.42 -47.35
C TYR A 568 46.70 5.83 -48.76
N ASP A 569 45.75 5.77 -49.69
CA ASP A 569 45.81 6.43 -51.01
C ASP A 569 44.40 6.94 -51.32
N GLN A 570 44.15 8.21 -51.02
CA GLN A 570 42.84 8.88 -50.98
C GLN A 570 41.83 8.30 -49.96
N PHE A 571 41.78 6.99 -49.80
CA PHE A 571 41.02 6.22 -48.82
C PHE A 571 41.94 5.24 -48.09
N ARG A 572 41.56 4.82 -46.88
CA ARG A 572 42.30 3.77 -46.18
C ARG A 572 41.96 2.42 -46.76
N THR A 573 42.96 1.54 -46.82
CA THR A 573 42.79 0.16 -47.28
C THR A 573 42.90 -0.83 -46.11
N ASN A 574 42.25 -1.98 -46.24
CA ASN A 574 42.41 -3.15 -45.37
C ASN A 574 43.23 -4.27 -46.05
N LYS A 575 43.80 -4.00 -47.22
CA LYS A 575 44.51 -4.99 -48.04
C LYS A 575 45.93 -5.25 -47.53
N LEU A 576 46.46 -6.42 -47.91
CA LEU A 576 47.85 -6.83 -47.69
C LEU A 576 48.50 -7.08 -49.06
N LEU A 577 49.61 -6.38 -49.34
CA LEU A 577 50.35 -6.48 -50.60
C LEU A 577 51.74 -7.05 -50.37
N THR A 578 52.09 -8.13 -51.07
CA THR A 578 53.41 -8.78 -50.99
C THR A 578 54.27 -8.41 -52.21
N LEU A 579 55.53 -8.02 -51.99
CA LEU A 579 56.47 -7.67 -53.08
C LEU A 579 57.12 -8.94 -53.66
N ARG A 580 56.75 -9.32 -54.87
CA ARG A 580 57.34 -10.45 -55.60
C ARG A 580 57.93 -9.99 -56.93
N GLN A 581 59.19 -10.33 -57.17
CA GLN A 581 59.87 -10.04 -58.46
C GLN A 581 59.73 -8.57 -58.91
N GLY A 582 59.73 -7.63 -57.95
CA GLY A 582 59.62 -6.20 -58.22
C GLY A 582 58.20 -5.66 -58.44
N LYS A 583 57.15 -6.47 -58.22
CA LYS A 583 55.75 -6.04 -58.28
C LYS A 583 55.00 -6.39 -56.99
N TRP A 584 54.05 -5.55 -56.61
CA TRP A 584 53.20 -5.76 -55.42
C TRP A 584 51.91 -6.49 -55.80
N ILE A 585 51.59 -7.60 -55.12
CA ILE A 585 50.40 -8.45 -55.40
C ILE A 585 49.57 -8.71 -54.14
N GLU A 586 48.24 -8.84 -54.28
CA GLU A 586 47.30 -9.21 -53.21
C GLU A 586 47.26 -10.73 -53.03
N GLU A 587 47.97 -11.25 -52.04
CA GLU A 587 48.12 -12.71 -51.82
C GLU A 587 47.27 -13.23 -50.64
N TYR A 588 46.99 -12.39 -49.64
CA TYR A 588 46.31 -12.79 -48.41
C TYR A 588 44.92 -12.12 -48.26
N PRO A 589 43.96 -12.76 -47.55
CA PRO A 589 42.65 -12.17 -47.31
C PRO A 589 42.73 -10.83 -46.57
N PRO A 590 41.88 -9.84 -46.91
CA PRO A 590 41.94 -8.50 -46.31
C PRO A 590 41.56 -8.50 -44.83
N MET A 591 42.09 -7.53 -44.08
CA MET A 591 41.74 -7.31 -42.67
C MET A 591 40.27 -6.92 -42.53
N LYS A 592 39.68 -7.09 -41.34
CA LYS A 592 38.25 -6.75 -41.16
C LYS A 592 38.01 -5.24 -41.10
N SER A 593 39.04 -4.42 -40.83
CA SER A 593 38.89 -2.97 -40.88
C SER A 593 40.04 -2.26 -41.60
N ALA A 594 39.68 -1.26 -42.41
CA ALA A 594 40.59 -0.46 -43.21
C ALA A 594 41.23 0.65 -42.39
N ARG A 595 42.56 0.72 -42.40
CA ARG A 595 43.33 1.69 -41.62
C ARG A 595 44.74 1.91 -42.18
N SER A 596 45.27 3.11 -41.94
CA SER A 596 46.67 3.46 -42.21
C SER A 596 47.47 3.54 -40.91
N SER A 597 48.79 3.54 -41.01
CA SER A 597 49.72 3.53 -39.87
C SER A 597 49.45 2.43 -38.82
N PRO A 598 49.09 1.18 -39.17
CA PRO A 598 48.95 0.13 -38.16
C PRO A 598 50.33 -0.35 -37.67
N ALA A 599 50.39 -0.77 -36.41
CA ALA A 599 51.53 -1.56 -35.94
C ALA A 599 51.32 -3.03 -36.34
N VAL A 600 52.32 -3.63 -36.97
CA VAL A 600 52.24 -5.01 -37.48
C VAL A 600 53.43 -5.82 -37.03
N VAL A 601 53.19 -7.07 -36.64
CA VAL A 601 54.25 -8.02 -36.28
C VAL A 601 53.81 -9.45 -36.61
N CYS A 602 54.74 -10.25 -37.11
CA CYS A 602 54.52 -11.69 -37.36
C CYS A 602 55.28 -12.51 -36.31
N THR A 603 54.67 -13.60 -35.84
CA THR A 603 55.30 -14.49 -34.85
C THR A 603 56.56 -15.12 -35.43
N SER A 604 57.53 -15.46 -34.57
CA SER A 604 58.85 -15.95 -35.01
C SER A 604 58.80 -17.27 -35.79
N ASP A 605 57.73 -18.06 -35.59
CA ASP A 605 57.42 -19.28 -36.35
C ASP A 605 56.68 -19.01 -37.68
N GLY A 606 56.28 -17.76 -37.94
CA GLY A 606 55.56 -17.35 -39.16
C GLY A 606 54.09 -17.72 -39.17
N GLU A 607 53.55 -18.30 -38.08
CA GLU A 607 52.20 -18.87 -38.07
C GLU A 607 51.10 -17.81 -37.92
N TYR A 608 51.39 -16.70 -37.24
CA TYR A 608 50.41 -15.67 -36.96
C TYR A 608 50.93 -14.26 -37.27
N LEU A 609 50.05 -13.43 -37.83
CA LEU A 609 50.24 -11.99 -37.98
C LEU A 609 49.32 -11.26 -37.01
N ILE A 610 49.85 -10.30 -36.26
CA ILE A 610 49.10 -9.46 -35.34
C ILE A 610 49.12 -8.03 -35.87
N VAL A 611 47.94 -7.42 -36.00
CA VAL A 611 47.77 -6.03 -36.44
C VAL A 611 47.09 -5.24 -35.32
N ILE A 612 47.76 -4.18 -34.86
CA ILE A 612 47.37 -3.43 -33.67
C ILE A 612 47.16 -1.97 -34.03
N GLY A 613 45.96 -1.47 -33.74
CA GLY A 613 45.61 -0.06 -33.86
C GLY A 613 45.81 0.49 -35.28
N GLY A 614 45.90 1.82 -35.37
CA GLY A 614 46.08 2.54 -36.63
C GLY A 614 44.99 3.57 -36.87
N TYR A 615 45.17 4.37 -37.90
CA TYR A 615 44.32 5.50 -38.24
C TYR A 615 43.22 5.09 -39.20
N VAL A 616 41.96 5.20 -38.77
CA VAL A 616 40.77 4.86 -39.57
C VAL A 616 40.20 6.09 -40.28
N GLY A 617 40.69 7.29 -39.97
CA GLY A 617 40.36 8.54 -40.64
C GLY A 617 39.52 9.53 -39.85
N GLY A 618 39.52 10.79 -40.30
CA GLY A 618 38.77 11.89 -39.67
C GLY A 618 39.27 12.25 -38.27
N GLY A 619 40.57 12.10 -38.03
CA GLY A 619 41.20 12.32 -36.73
C GLY A 619 41.10 11.12 -35.78
N ARG A 620 40.51 9.99 -36.20
CA ARG A 620 40.29 8.84 -35.32
C ARG A 620 41.31 7.72 -35.53
N TRP A 621 41.93 7.32 -34.43
CA TRP A 621 42.76 6.12 -34.29
C TRP A 621 41.95 4.99 -33.64
N THR A 622 42.18 3.75 -34.06
CA THR A 622 41.52 2.57 -33.49
C THR A 622 42.41 1.90 -32.44
N SER A 623 41.78 1.25 -31.45
CA SER A 623 42.45 0.38 -30.47
C SER A 623 42.31 -1.10 -30.82
N VAL A 624 41.69 -1.40 -31.96
CA VAL A 624 41.39 -2.77 -32.39
C VAL A 624 42.66 -3.59 -32.57
N VAL A 625 42.61 -4.83 -32.10
CA VAL A 625 43.66 -5.84 -32.29
C VAL A 625 43.09 -6.99 -33.12
N GLU A 626 43.73 -7.30 -34.23
CA GLU A 626 43.35 -8.39 -35.13
C GLU A 626 44.50 -9.39 -35.28
N LEU A 627 44.15 -10.67 -35.23
CA LEU A 627 45.06 -11.81 -35.40
C LEU A 627 44.69 -12.57 -36.67
N PHE A 628 45.66 -12.79 -37.54
CA PHE A 628 45.54 -13.60 -38.73
C PHE A 628 46.38 -14.86 -38.59
N GLN A 629 45.76 -16.03 -38.80
CA GLN A 629 46.47 -17.30 -38.83
C GLN A 629 46.80 -17.66 -40.29
N VAL A 630 48.09 -17.78 -40.59
CA VAL A 630 48.61 -17.82 -41.96
C VAL A 630 48.20 -19.12 -42.68
N LYS A 631 48.35 -20.29 -42.03
CA LYS A 631 48.00 -21.59 -42.63
C LYS A 631 46.51 -21.75 -42.92
N SER A 632 45.65 -21.38 -41.97
CA SER A 632 44.18 -21.51 -42.09
C SER A 632 43.54 -20.31 -42.81
N ARG A 633 44.33 -19.27 -43.12
CA ARG A 633 43.93 -18.03 -43.81
C ARG A 633 42.71 -17.35 -43.19
N SER A 634 42.62 -17.38 -41.86
CA SER A 634 41.45 -16.92 -41.12
C SER A 634 41.78 -15.76 -40.17
N TRP A 635 40.86 -14.80 -40.07
CA TRP A 635 40.98 -13.60 -39.21
C TRP A 635 40.14 -13.69 -37.95
N TYR A 636 40.77 -13.40 -36.82
CA TYR A 636 40.17 -13.34 -35.49
C TYR A 636 40.32 -11.94 -34.92
N LYS A 637 39.26 -11.44 -34.28
CA LYS A 637 39.35 -10.19 -33.50
C LYS A 637 39.75 -10.56 -32.09
N LEU A 638 40.83 -9.98 -31.59
CA LEU A 638 41.23 -10.10 -30.20
C LEU A 638 40.66 -8.94 -29.39
N THR A 639 40.81 -9.00 -28.07
CA THR A 639 40.40 -7.92 -27.18
C THR A 639 41.07 -6.61 -27.58
N ASP A 640 40.29 -5.54 -27.71
CA ASP A 640 40.80 -4.23 -28.08
C ASP A 640 41.78 -3.72 -27.00
N LEU A 641 42.79 -2.95 -27.42
CA LEU A 641 43.68 -2.30 -26.48
C LEU A 641 42.89 -1.34 -25.59
N PRO A 642 43.28 -1.21 -24.31
CA PRO A 642 42.61 -0.30 -23.39
C PRO A 642 42.77 1.19 -23.79
N ILE A 643 43.75 1.48 -24.65
CA ILE A 643 44.02 2.83 -25.18
C ILE A 643 44.15 2.80 -26.71
N ARG A 644 43.72 3.87 -27.36
CA ARG A 644 43.91 4.10 -28.80
C ARG A 644 45.27 4.74 -29.00
N LEU A 645 46.16 4.06 -29.70
CA LEU A 645 47.53 4.50 -29.91
C LEU A 645 47.65 5.26 -31.24
N GLU A 646 48.23 6.45 -31.18
CA GLU A 646 48.63 7.20 -32.38
C GLU A 646 50.04 6.77 -32.80
N PHE A 647 50.20 6.37 -34.06
CA PHE A 647 51.45 5.83 -34.61
C PHE A 647 52.06 4.67 -33.79
N PRO A 648 51.29 3.59 -33.54
CA PRO A 648 51.79 2.46 -32.75
C PRO A 648 52.96 1.74 -33.46
N SER A 649 53.80 1.06 -32.68
CA SER A 649 54.84 0.15 -33.18
C SER A 649 54.82 -1.16 -32.38
N ALA A 650 55.15 -2.29 -33.03
CA ALA A 650 55.10 -3.64 -32.44
C ALA A 650 56.36 -4.45 -32.77
N THR A 651 56.77 -5.33 -31.85
CA THR A 651 57.92 -6.26 -31.99
C THR A 651 57.70 -7.53 -31.13
N LEU A 652 58.35 -8.66 -31.45
CA LEU A 652 58.14 -9.96 -30.78
C LEU A 652 59.37 -10.39 -29.93
N CYS A 653 59.20 -10.39 -28.59
CA CYS A 653 60.05 -10.87 -27.45
C CYS A 653 61.55 -10.50 -27.39
N GLY A 654 62.18 -10.02 -26.31
CA GLY A 654 61.77 -9.76 -24.91
C GLY A 654 62.73 -8.77 -24.21
N LEU A 655 63.09 -7.68 -24.89
CA LEU A 655 63.80 -6.53 -24.32
C LEU A 655 63.32 -5.26 -25.01
N PHE A 656 62.88 -4.31 -24.21
CA PHE A 656 62.19 -3.09 -24.61
C PHE A 656 63.17 -2.04 -25.18
N SER A 657 62.69 -1.27 -26.16
CA SER A 657 63.21 0.06 -26.49
C SER A 657 62.02 1.00 -26.61
N ALA A 658 61.78 1.76 -25.55
CA ALA A 658 60.99 2.98 -25.60
C ALA A 658 61.95 4.14 -25.92
N CYS A 659 61.57 5.04 -26.82
CA CYS A 659 62.22 6.33 -26.98
C CYS A 659 61.28 7.40 -26.42
N ASP A 660 61.59 7.84 -25.20
CA ASP A 660 61.05 9.04 -24.56
C ASP A 660 61.53 10.28 -25.33
N ARG A 661 60.71 11.33 -25.39
CA ARG A 661 60.93 12.57 -26.15
C ARG A 661 61.97 13.50 -25.51
N ARG A 662 62.93 12.96 -24.75
CA ARG A 662 64.16 13.63 -24.30
C ARG A 662 65.42 12.86 -24.73
N ARG A 663 65.55 12.52 -26.01
CA ARG A 663 66.77 12.61 -26.84
C ARG A 663 66.48 12.29 -28.30
#